data_AF-A0A2V5YXM6-F1
#
_entry.id   AF-A0A2V5YXM6-F1
#
_cell.length_a   1.000
_cell.length_b   1.000
_cell.length_c   1.000
_cell.angle_alpha   90.00
_cell.angle_beta   90.00
_cell.angle_gamma   90.00
#
_symmetry.space_group_name_H-M   'P 1'
#
loop_
_entity.id
_entity.type
_entity.pdbx_description
1 polymer ?
#
loop_
_entity_poly.entity_id
_entity_poly.type
_entity_poly.pdbx_seq_one_letter_code
_entity_poly.pdbx_strand_id
1 'polypeptide(L)'
;MQILSTSSKHLSSRAQRWSWGLVLACGLMLGYYVQQTYFSPKQRQYQLDFGDAQWIEPADIAPIAYFRKEVFLSVPPAQAWLEVAATDDYEVIVNNRSVGKGSGLKTRVAGIYDIKKRLKFGTNVIAVSSSRTSYPGSAQILVRGFIKEPSGKVISLISDEHWRVSSHKGIVAGSEEWTSPLVDEQLWPKARRSAINGESVPIAWVDTNPLLLQLPTSGSWIMAENAGTEAVFSTSINAEHARQETWIQLASSGDVDLLVNGHLVTPAIPSSSSGRALPHLAAPSSSPSLSPEETQSGASANEAPAKTTSAASPAQKPEETQAAVSGQASPARGKTSTPLFEPPVLLAYDISYWIKKGQNTIVAAIRTEHGPATLFANGFLVRDDGSIEQFETNSAWRIGVQLAGNQPARTERPIELGKDGLAPWGYLKQDLASPIDHSDFATLAKFCIVISLTVILTVAVWLLVSAIAADRRREALARAMARDALFHGPIVAGLVLLMLPNYDLRFPTNWSFQPKFVIAAVLALLAIRLLHFWANARTAFDLKSRIEQLRQTDFRAALPYLLLAAMVLLGFGLRYQNLGYMSFDHDEMGLINKSKGVFKLGFPYVEYAGQIRWITTYELVAYAQALSALFFGYSEWSMRLPNCIMGTLSIGVIAFMGRRLFNWRVGLFAAFIYACMPLNIRWAQNAFYPSQCQFLTLLTIWFFYEAIRVRPLQRRYLTAAAVTFCLTYLSWEGTGFLLPAVFIALMVVRPFEWWWLKEFHLYRCLFFMAAVVVAQYCSRTIAGDPYLMVGSGLSNVAGPSLFFLTPAYTPEFYIDKLWLSENQVFFTIMIFLGLPFCWAKRGFRYVLTVLFVLWFLHTNFLAALSPRYCYYYQPLVILAGSAAAITLYDRLVSLAHRAGDATVARVAAHATGLAVLTLLFLQSNEAVMKEYALSSKGDEPTLMTRMNTYRYDYRGAADYVKSHFRPGDRIIPGIPHVFAWYAGMSGDYSMDTLLGTKTGYDQLLAEPRFVDKFAGLPVVRNITELREVISPAHRTWVVFAPYANFEKLESPAVLDYLHQTGRIEFESYRAKVMLVERSTQQKGIAKTP
;
A
#
# COMPACT_ATOMS: atom_id res chain seq x y z
N MET A 1 -14.10 -48.52 14.70
CA MET A 1 -14.51 -49.82 14.13
C MET A 1 -15.56 -49.55 13.06
N GLN A 2 -15.70 -50.34 12.00
CA GLN A 2 -14.83 -51.43 11.54
C GLN A 2 -13.78 -50.91 10.54
N ILE A 3 -12.65 -51.59 10.41
CA ILE A 3 -11.76 -51.48 9.24
C ILE A 3 -11.77 -52.86 8.59
N LEU A 4 -12.65 -53.05 7.61
CA LEU A 4 -12.67 -54.27 6.79
C LEU A 4 -11.80 -54.08 5.56
N SER A 5 -11.01 -55.11 5.26
CA SER A 5 -9.96 -55.07 4.24
C SER A 5 -10.53 -55.08 2.82
N THR A 6 -10.22 -54.05 2.04
CA THR A 6 -10.31 -54.10 0.57
C THR A 6 -8.95 -53.76 -0.06
N SER A 7 -8.31 -54.78 -0.66
CA SER A 7 -7.03 -54.66 -1.35
C SER A 7 -7.24 -54.03 -2.75
N SER A 8 -7.49 -52.72 -2.81
CA SER A 8 -7.58 -52.02 -4.08
C SER A 8 -6.18 -51.86 -4.69
N LYS A 9 -5.81 -52.72 -5.66
CA LYS A 9 -4.53 -52.65 -6.40
C LYS A 9 -4.31 -51.29 -7.11
N HIS A 10 -5.38 -50.53 -7.36
CA HIS A 10 -5.34 -49.23 -8.05
C HIS A 10 -5.51 -48.04 -7.09
N LEU A 11 -4.73 -46.97 -7.33
CA LEU A 11 -4.89 -45.69 -6.64
C LEU A 11 -6.15 -44.99 -7.16
N SER A 12 -7.02 -44.49 -6.27
CA SER A 12 -8.26 -43.81 -6.66
C SER A 12 -8.01 -42.62 -7.60
N SER A 13 -8.84 -42.43 -8.63
CA SER A 13 -8.70 -41.34 -9.64
C SER A 13 -8.70 -39.92 -9.06
N ARG A 14 -9.23 -39.74 -7.84
CA ARG A 14 -9.13 -38.48 -7.08
C ARG A 14 -7.71 -38.21 -6.57
N ALA A 15 -6.98 -39.25 -6.16
CA ALA A 15 -5.60 -39.15 -5.68
C ALA A 15 -4.61 -38.94 -6.84
N GLN A 16 -4.86 -39.54 -8.02
CA GLN A 16 -4.10 -39.23 -9.23
C GLN A 16 -4.23 -37.74 -9.60
N ARG A 17 -5.46 -37.18 -9.59
CA ARG A 17 -5.69 -35.74 -9.83
C ARG A 17 -4.99 -34.83 -8.81
N TRP A 18 -4.95 -35.20 -7.53
CA TRP A 18 -4.15 -34.46 -6.53
C TRP A 18 -2.64 -34.52 -6.81
N SER A 19 -2.16 -35.66 -7.31
CA SER A 19 -0.74 -35.83 -7.64
C SER A 19 -0.34 -34.90 -8.79
N TRP A 20 -1.14 -34.86 -9.86
CA TRP A 20 -1.00 -33.88 -10.93
C TRP A 20 -1.06 -32.43 -10.43
N GLY A 21 -2.05 -32.08 -9.60
CA GLY A 21 -2.21 -30.71 -9.08
C GLY A 21 -0.99 -30.19 -8.31
N LEU A 22 -0.33 -31.02 -7.51
CA LEU A 22 0.91 -30.66 -6.79
C LEU A 22 2.09 -30.42 -7.74
N VAL A 23 2.25 -31.30 -8.73
CA VAL A 23 3.37 -31.22 -9.70
C VAL A 23 3.20 -30.03 -10.63
N LEU A 24 1.97 -29.76 -11.10
CA LEU A 24 1.65 -28.59 -11.90
C LEU A 24 1.84 -27.29 -11.11
N ALA A 25 1.40 -27.21 -9.86
CA ALA A 25 1.65 -26.04 -9.00
C ALA A 25 3.15 -25.78 -8.81
N CYS A 26 3.96 -26.84 -8.68
CA CYS A 26 5.42 -26.73 -8.59
C CYS A 26 6.06 -26.28 -9.90
N GLY A 27 5.63 -26.82 -11.05
CA GLY A 27 6.11 -26.39 -12.36
C GLY A 27 5.76 -24.93 -12.68
N LEU A 28 4.56 -24.48 -12.27
CA LEU A 28 4.12 -23.09 -12.41
C LEU A 28 4.93 -22.14 -11.51
N MET A 29 5.08 -22.46 -10.22
CA MET A 29 5.87 -21.65 -9.29
C MET A 29 7.35 -21.59 -9.68
N LEU A 30 7.95 -22.73 -10.04
CA LEU A 30 9.34 -22.79 -10.51
C LEU A 30 9.49 -22.05 -11.84
N GLY A 31 8.54 -22.20 -12.77
CA GLY A 31 8.52 -21.48 -14.04
C GLY A 31 8.42 -19.96 -13.87
N TYR A 32 7.59 -19.48 -12.94
CA TYR A 32 7.51 -18.06 -12.58
C TYR A 32 8.84 -17.56 -12.01
N TYR A 33 9.48 -18.32 -11.11
CA TYR A 33 10.80 -17.99 -10.58
C TYR A 33 11.89 -17.98 -11.67
N VAL A 34 11.91 -18.96 -12.59
CA VAL A 34 12.81 -18.99 -13.75
C VAL A 34 12.59 -17.78 -14.65
N GLN A 35 11.33 -17.45 -14.95
CA GLN A 35 10.96 -16.30 -15.78
C GLN A 35 11.43 -14.98 -15.14
N GLN A 36 11.12 -14.74 -13.86
CA GLN A 36 11.54 -13.54 -13.13
C GLN A 36 13.06 -13.46 -12.91
N THR A 37 13.77 -14.60 -12.84
CA THR A 37 15.23 -14.61 -12.64
C THR A 37 16.01 -14.40 -13.93
N TYR A 38 15.58 -15.03 -15.03
CA TYR A 38 16.39 -15.13 -16.25
C TYR A 38 15.83 -14.39 -17.47
N PHE A 39 14.53 -14.15 -17.57
CA PHE A 39 13.87 -13.70 -18.81
C PHE A 39 13.10 -12.38 -18.69
N SER A 40 12.68 -12.01 -17.48
CA SER A 40 12.04 -10.73 -17.16
C SER A 40 12.42 -10.35 -15.72
N PRO A 41 13.70 -9.98 -15.49
CA PRO A 41 14.13 -9.45 -14.21
C PRO A 41 13.43 -8.13 -13.94
N LYS A 42 13.01 -7.92 -12.69
CA LYS A 42 12.61 -6.59 -12.22
C LYS A 42 13.81 -5.64 -12.26
N GLN A 43 13.52 -4.35 -12.42
CA GLN A 43 14.46 -3.24 -12.28
C GLN A 43 15.37 -3.42 -11.06
N ARG A 44 16.66 -3.12 -11.22
CA ARG A 44 17.64 -3.16 -10.14
C ARG A 44 17.35 -2.02 -9.17
N GLN A 45 17.42 -2.30 -7.88
CA GLN A 45 17.30 -1.31 -6.82
C GLN A 45 18.60 -1.24 -6.03
N TYR A 46 18.90 -0.07 -5.48
CA TYR A 46 20.20 0.27 -4.91
C TYR A 46 20.03 0.69 -3.44
N GLN A 47 20.99 0.34 -2.60
CA GLN A 47 21.10 0.87 -1.26
C GLN A 47 22.06 2.06 -1.30
N LEU A 48 21.62 3.23 -0.83
CA LEU A 48 22.49 4.41 -0.77
C LEU A 48 23.54 4.22 0.33
N ASP A 49 24.81 4.48 -0.02
CA ASP A 49 25.92 4.56 0.92
C ASP A 49 26.01 6.00 1.45
N PHE A 50 25.99 6.17 2.77
CA PHE A 50 26.08 7.48 3.41
C PHE A 50 27.48 7.84 3.93
N GLY A 51 28.46 6.92 3.86
CA GLY A 51 29.82 7.12 4.35
C GLY A 51 29.86 7.53 5.83
N ASP A 52 30.66 8.54 6.16
CA ASP A 52 30.84 9.06 7.53
C ASP A 52 29.65 9.90 8.06
N ALA A 53 28.57 10.06 7.29
CA ALA A 53 27.40 10.81 7.71
C ALA A 53 26.66 10.13 8.88
N GLN A 54 26.08 10.94 9.76
CA GLN A 54 25.53 10.48 11.04
C GLN A 54 24.03 10.73 11.10
N TRP A 55 23.29 9.80 11.68
CA TRP A 55 21.88 10.02 12.00
C TRP A 55 21.78 11.16 13.03
N ILE A 56 21.06 12.22 12.68
CA ILE A 56 20.87 13.40 13.54
C ILE A 56 19.40 13.62 13.86
N GLU A 57 19.16 14.19 15.04
CA GLU A 57 17.82 14.44 15.59
C GLU A 57 17.81 15.72 16.46
N PRO A 58 16.63 16.28 16.78
CA PRO A 58 16.50 17.35 17.77
C PRO A 58 17.00 16.95 19.17
N ALA A 59 17.31 17.96 19.99
CA ALA A 59 17.77 17.75 21.36
C ALA A 59 16.74 16.98 22.21
N ASP A 60 15.46 17.32 22.06
CA ASP A 60 14.31 16.64 22.64
C ASP A 60 13.60 15.72 21.63
N ILE A 61 12.83 14.73 22.11
CA ILE A 61 12.10 13.81 21.22
C ILE A 61 10.92 14.55 20.58
N ALA A 62 11.05 14.90 19.31
CA ALA A 62 10.00 15.59 18.55
C ALA A 62 9.54 14.75 17.34
N PRO A 63 8.23 14.56 17.12
CA PRO A 63 7.72 13.78 16.00
C PRO A 63 7.83 14.51 14.65
N ILE A 64 8.15 15.80 14.66
CA ILE A 64 8.46 16.61 13.48
C ILE A 64 9.78 17.34 13.76
N ALA A 65 10.63 17.47 12.74
CA ALA A 65 11.89 18.17 12.82
C ALA A 65 12.21 18.89 11.51
N TYR A 66 12.78 20.09 11.63
CA TYR A 66 13.23 20.96 10.55
C TYR A 66 14.73 21.10 10.68
N PHE A 67 15.49 20.57 9.73
CA PHE A 67 16.95 20.62 9.72
C PHE A 67 17.43 21.61 8.65
N ARG A 68 18.43 22.43 8.96
CA ARG A 68 19.07 23.35 7.99
C ARG A 68 20.60 23.39 8.15
N LYS A 69 21.27 23.71 7.04
CA LYS A 69 22.71 24.00 6.97
C LYS A 69 22.96 25.06 5.90
N GLU A 70 23.63 26.14 6.27
CA GLU A 70 24.06 27.18 5.34
C GLU A 70 25.35 26.82 4.60
N VAL A 71 25.43 27.23 3.34
CA VAL A 71 26.61 27.07 2.47
C VAL A 71 26.83 28.34 1.65
N PHE A 72 27.99 28.97 1.80
CA PHE A 72 28.41 30.10 0.97
C PHE A 72 29.14 29.62 -0.29
N LEU A 73 28.72 30.11 -1.46
CA LEU A 73 29.31 29.79 -2.76
C LEU A 73 29.85 31.05 -3.45
N SER A 74 31.17 31.12 -3.61
CA SER A 74 31.87 32.20 -4.33
C SER A 74 31.78 32.10 -5.86
N VAL A 75 31.30 30.98 -6.40
CA VAL A 75 31.09 30.73 -7.84
C VAL A 75 29.90 29.77 -8.03
N PRO A 76 29.19 29.80 -9.17
CA PRO A 76 28.20 28.77 -9.51
C PRO A 76 28.83 27.37 -9.55
N PRO A 77 28.17 26.33 -9.00
CA PRO A 77 28.76 25.00 -8.89
C PRO A 77 28.78 24.24 -10.23
N ALA A 78 29.86 23.51 -10.47
CA ALA A 78 30.00 22.61 -11.62
C ALA A 78 29.12 21.36 -11.47
N GLN A 79 29.02 20.81 -10.25
CA GLN A 79 28.23 19.63 -9.90
C GLN A 79 27.74 19.78 -8.46
N ALA A 80 26.49 19.42 -8.17
CA ALA A 80 25.99 19.37 -6.79
C ALA A 80 24.79 18.43 -6.65
N TRP A 81 24.86 17.47 -5.73
CA TRP A 81 23.81 16.48 -5.47
C TRP A 81 23.66 16.21 -3.97
N LEU A 82 22.53 15.64 -3.59
CA LEU A 82 22.19 15.29 -2.22
C LEU A 82 21.48 13.92 -2.14
N GLU A 83 22.04 13.01 -1.36
CA GLU A 83 21.41 11.78 -0.87
C GLU A 83 20.81 12.06 0.51
N VAL A 84 19.56 11.68 0.71
CA VAL A 84 18.84 11.87 1.98
C VAL A 84 18.14 10.57 2.36
N ALA A 85 18.22 10.20 3.63
CA ALA A 85 17.34 9.23 4.26
C ALA A 85 16.71 9.81 5.54
N ALA A 86 15.47 9.47 5.83
CA ALA A 86 14.72 10.01 6.96
C ALA A 86 13.68 9.03 7.50
N THR A 87 13.26 9.22 8.75
CA THR A 87 12.20 8.40 9.38
C THR A 87 10.81 8.77 8.86
N ASP A 88 10.08 7.77 8.36
CA ASP A 88 8.73 7.84 7.76
C ASP A 88 8.58 8.79 6.57
N ASP A 89 8.60 10.11 6.79
CA ASP A 89 8.24 11.13 5.82
C ASP A 89 9.30 12.26 5.80
N TYR A 90 9.66 12.78 4.61
CA TYR A 90 10.54 13.95 4.48
C TYR A 90 10.34 14.77 3.20
N GLU A 91 10.82 16.01 3.23
CA GLU A 91 10.95 16.91 2.07
C GLU A 91 12.30 17.63 2.08
N VAL A 92 12.97 17.64 0.93
CA VAL A 92 14.24 18.34 0.68
C VAL A 92 13.94 19.69 0.04
N ILE A 93 14.48 20.76 0.63
CA ILE A 93 14.26 22.15 0.22
C ILE A 93 15.62 22.82 0.06
N VAL A 94 15.82 23.51 -1.07
CA VAL A 94 17.01 24.36 -1.28
C VAL A 94 16.53 25.75 -1.68
N ASN A 95 16.95 26.77 -0.93
CA ASN A 95 16.60 28.18 -1.17
C ASN A 95 15.09 28.43 -1.40
N ASN A 96 14.26 28.08 -0.41
CA ASN A 96 12.78 28.18 -0.47
C ASN A 96 12.10 27.39 -1.61
N ARG A 97 12.79 26.44 -2.27
CA ARG A 97 12.19 25.58 -3.31
C ARG A 97 12.37 24.10 -3.00
N SER A 98 11.26 23.37 -3.02
CA SER A 98 11.25 21.91 -2.94
C SER A 98 12.08 21.31 -4.08
N VAL A 99 12.84 20.26 -3.75
CA VAL A 99 13.65 19.47 -4.68
C VAL A 99 13.09 18.06 -4.83
N GLY A 100 12.61 17.48 -3.72
CA GLY A 100 11.99 16.16 -3.71
C GLY A 100 11.47 15.78 -2.33
N LYS A 101 10.72 14.67 -2.28
CA LYS A 101 10.09 14.14 -1.06
C LYS A 101 10.21 12.62 -1.02
N GLY A 102 10.09 12.05 0.18
CA GLY A 102 9.88 10.61 0.39
C GLY A 102 8.86 10.37 1.50
N SER A 103 8.09 9.29 1.40
CA SER A 103 7.10 8.88 2.40
C SER A 103 6.97 7.35 2.42
N GLY A 104 6.93 6.76 3.62
CA GLY A 104 6.91 5.32 3.82
C GLY A 104 6.72 4.94 5.29
N LEU A 105 5.50 4.56 5.65
CA LEU A 105 5.13 4.31 7.05
C LEU A 105 5.90 3.15 7.69
N LYS A 106 6.63 3.48 8.78
CA LYS A 106 7.50 2.65 9.61
C LYS A 106 8.84 2.24 8.98
N THR A 107 9.37 3.01 8.03
CA THR A 107 10.69 2.76 7.42
C THR A 107 11.60 3.99 7.46
N ARG A 108 12.86 3.83 7.03
CA ARG A 108 13.76 4.95 6.71
C ARG A 108 13.78 5.15 5.20
N VAL A 109 12.83 5.92 4.69
CA VAL A 109 12.76 6.28 3.28
C VAL A 109 14.01 7.02 2.83
N ALA A 110 14.40 6.84 1.58
CA ALA A 110 15.62 7.41 1.01
C ALA A 110 15.41 7.92 -0.42
N GLY A 111 16.35 8.74 -0.90
CA GLY A 111 16.30 9.35 -2.23
C GLY A 111 17.58 10.12 -2.56
N ILE A 112 17.80 10.37 -3.86
CA ILE A 112 18.94 11.14 -4.37
C ILE A 112 18.46 12.21 -5.35
N TYR A 113 19.05 13.41 -5.25
CA TYR A 113 18.53 14.63 -5.89
C TYR A 113 19.65 15.52 -6.47
N ASP A 114 19.45 16.05 -7.69
CA ASP A 114 20.23 17.19 -8.20
C ASP A 114 19.83 18.48 -7.47
N ILE A 115 20.81 19.17 -6.90
CA ILE A 115 20.61 20.49 -6.26
C ILE A 115 21.32 21.63 -7.01
N LYS A 116 22.12 21.34 -8.05
CA LYS A 116 22.92 22.31 -8.83
C LYS A 116 22.08 23.49 -9.30
N LYS A 117 20.91 23.22 -9.89
CA LYS A 117 19.97 24.23 -10.42
C LYS A 117 19.16 25.00 -9.35
N ARG A 118 19.35 24.70 -8.06
CA ARG A 118 18.74 25.43 -6.93
C ARG A 118 19.75 26.29 -6.16
N LEU A 119 21.04 26.04 -6.35
CA LEU A 119 22.13 26.82 -5.76
C LEU A 119 22.41 28.08 -6.59
N LYS A 120 22.90 29.12 -5.91
CA LYS A 120 23.18 30.46 -6.44
C LYS A 120 24.45 31.02 -5.81
N PHE A 121 25.02 32.07 -6.40
CA PHE A 121 26.14 32.81 -5.80
C PHE A 121 25.73 33.42 -4.45
N GLY A 122 26.66 33.43 -3.48
CA GLY A 122 26.43 33.89 -2.12
C GLY A 122 25.93 32.78 -1.18
N THR A 123 25.18 33.16 -0.14
CA THR A 123 24.62 32.22 0.85
C THR A 123 23.46 31.40 0.28
N ASN A 124 23.52 30.09 0.51
CA ASN A 124 22.48 29.12 0.18
C ASN A 124 22.04 28.40 1.45
N VAL A 125 20.75 28.12 1.57
CA VAL A 125 20.21 27.22 2.61
C VAL A 125 19.86 25.88 1.98
N ILE A 126 20.44 24.81 2.52
CA ILE A 126 20.01 23.44 2.29
C ILE A 126 19.22 23.01 3.53
N ALA A 127 18.01 22.51 3.32
CA ALA A 127 17.09 22.17 4.39
C ALA A 127 16.36 20.86 4.12
N VAL A 128 16.05 20.14 5.19
CA VAL A 128 15.24 18.91 5.15
C VAL A 128 14.24 18.98 6.28
N SER A 129 12.94 18.89 5.97
CA SER A 129 11.92 18.61 6.99
C SER A 129 11.69 17.11 7.07
N SER A 130 11.48 16.57 8.27
CA SER A 130 11.06 15.19 8.48
C SER A 130 9.88 15.12 9.45
N SER A 131 8.95 14.23 9.17
CA SER A 131 7.75 13.95 9.96
C SER A 131 7.68 12.45 10.25
N ARG A 132 7.64 12.10 11.53
CA ARG A 132 7.57 10.72 12.02
C ARG A 132 6.11 10.33 12.28
N THR A 133 5.48 9.63 11.34
CA THR A 133 4.14 9.04 11.52
C THR A 133 4.18 7.77 12.42
N SER A 134 5.34 7.16 12.63
CA SER A 134 5.57 5.99 13.51
C SER A 134 5.88 6.34 14.97
N TYR A 135 5.65 5.38 15.87
CA TYR A 135 5.88 5.49 17.32
C TYR A 135 6.76 4.32 17.83
N PRO A 136 7.53 4.49 18.93
CA PRO A 136 8.06 5.74 19.47
C PRO A 136 9.29 6.24 18.68
N GLY A 137 9.69 7.47 18.94
CA GLY A 137 10.95 8.05 18.47
C GLY A 137 10.82 9.50 18.03
N SER A 138 11.97 10.15 17.80
CA SER A 138 12.04 11.47 17.19
C SER A 138 12.04 11.35 15.67
N ALA A 139 11.70 12.43 14.95
CA ALA A 139 12.08 12.58 13.55
C ALA A 139 13.62 12.63 13.44
N GLN A 140 14.18 11.91 12.47
CA GLN A 140 15.63 11.74 12.27
C GLN A 140 15.96 11.84 10.78
N ILE A 141 17.13 12.40 10.45
CA ILE A 141 17.66 12.39 9.08
C ILE A 141 19.11 11.90 9.04
N LEU A 142 19.51 11.45 7.85
CA LEU A 142 20.85 11.11 7.43
C LEU A 142 21.06 11.72 6.04
N VAL A 143 22.16 12.44 5.82
CA VAL A 143 22.40 13.22 4.60
C VAL A 143 23.84 13.04 4.15
N ARG A 144 24.04 12.76 2.86
CA ARG A 144 25.35 12.79 2.18
C ARG A 144 25.21 13.63 0.92
N GLY A 145 26.27 14.32 0.53
CA GLY A 145 26.32 15.02 -0.74
C GLY A 145 27.61 15.80 -0.89
N PHE A 146 27.77 16.47 -2.02
CA PHE A 146 28.79 17.49 -2.18
C PHE A 146 28.35 18.59 -3.14
N ILE A 147 29.03 19.73 -3.03
CA ILE A 147 29.03 20.81 -4.03
C ILE A 147 30.46 20.94 -4.54
N LYS A 148 30.66 20.81 -5.86
CA LYS A 148 31.96 20.95 -6.51
C LYS A 148 32.01 22.24 -7.31
N GLU A 149 32.95 23.10 -6.98
CA GLU A 149 33.23 24.34 -7.72
C GLU A 149 33.98 24.05 -9.03
N PRO A 150 33.90 24.93 -10.04
CA PRO A 150 34.74 24.87 -11.25
C PRO A 150 36.25 24.91 -10.95
N SER A 151 36.66 25.41 -9.78
CA SER A 151 38.03 25.39 -9.25
C SER A 151 38.54 23.98 -8.88
N GLY A 152 37.65 22.97 -8.88
CA GLY A 152 37.93 21.62 -8.38
C GLY A 152 37.71 21.46 -6.87
N LYS A 153 37.56 22.55 -6.11
CA LYS A 153 37.23 22.54 -4.68
C LYS A 153 35.89 21.83 -4.43
N VAL A 154 35.86 20.97 -3.42
CA VAL A 154 34.67 20.22 -3.00
C VAL A 154 34.24 20.65 -1.60
N ILE A 155 32.96 20.98 -1.44
CA ILE A 155 32.30 21.27 -0.16
C ILE A 155 31.44 20.05 0.19
N SER A 156 31.74 19.39 1.31
CA SER A 156 31.03 18.19 1.77
C SER A 156 29.71 18.51 2.48
N LEU A 157 28.66 17.74 2.19
CA LEU A 157 27.32 17.88 2.74
C LEU A 157 26.91 16.64 3.55
N ILE A 158 27.70 16.29 4.57
CA ILE A 158 27.34 15.23 5.53
C ILE A 158 26.44 15.75 6.65
N SER A 159 25.55 14.88 7.17
CA SER A 159 24.79 15.08 8.41
C SER A 159 25.66 14.85 9.64
N ASP A 160 25.70 15.86 10.52
CA ASP A 160 26.56 15.96 11.69
C ASP A 160 26.01 17.01 12.67
N GLU A 161 26.63 17.14 13.85
CA GLU A 161 26.23 18.06 14.92
C GLU A 161 26.52 19.55 14.60
N HIS A 162 26.94 19.86 13.36
CA HIS A 162 27.00 21.22 12.82
C HIS A 162 25.69 21.63 12.12
N TRP A 163 24.84 20.68 11.71
CA TRP A 163 23.48 21.01 11.26
C TRP A 163 22.69 21.64 12.40
N ARG A 164 21.80 22.56 12.04
CA ARG A 164 20.82 23.10 12.97
C ARG A 164 19.48 22.39 12.84
N VAL A 165 18.74 22.35 13.92
CA VAL A 165 17.43 21.69 13.97
C VAL A 165 16.47 22.40 14.91
N SER A 166 15.19 22.36 14.56
CA SER A 166 14.07 22.75 15.43
C SER A 166 12.92 21.77 15.28
N SER A 167 12.11 21.59 16.33
CA SER A 167 10.83 20.88 16.28
C SER A 167 9.69 21.72 15.70
N HIS A 168 9.85 23.04 15.64
CA HIS A 168 8.83 24.00 15.21
C HIS A 168 9.42 25.18 14.42
N LYS A 169 8.73 25.62 13.36
CA LYS A 169 9.18 26.74 12.50
C LYS A 169 9.27 28.09 13.23
N GLY A 170 8.50 28.29 14.31
CA GLY A 170 8.32 29.57 15.02
C GLY A 170 9.54 30.20 15.70
N ILE A 171 10.75 29.62 15.58
CA ILE A 171 12.01 30.27 16.03
C ILE A 171 12.30 31.54 15.21
N VAL A 172 11.79 31.63 13.98
CA VAL A 172 11.98 32.79 13.10
C VAL A 172 11.01 33.91 13.43
N ALA A 173 11.53 35.07 13.84
CA ALA A 173 10.74 36.28 14.07
C ALA A 173 10.58 37.09 12.77
N GLY A 174 9.52 36.82 12.00
CA GLY A 174 9.18 37.61 10.80
C GLY A 174 8.26 36.87 9.84
N SER A 175 8.13 37.40 8.61
CA SER A 175 7.44 36.76 7.49
C SER A 175 8.37 35.93 6.58
N GLU A 176 9.64 35.75 6.97
CA GLU A 176 10.62 34.96 6.23
C GLU A 176 10.43 33.46 6.51
N GLU A 177 10.39 32.64 5.45
CA GLU A 177 10.33 31.18 5.60
C GLU A 177 11.60 30.65 6.29
N TRP A 178 11.46 29.57 7.04
CA TRP A 178 12.55 28.97 7.81
C TRP A 178 13.72 28.44 6.95
N THR A 179 13.49 28.27 5.65
CA THR A 179 14.51 27.91 4.65
C THR A 179 15.13 29.11 3.92
N SER A 180 14.81 30.34 4.34
CA SER A 180 15.30 31.56 3.71
C SER A 180 16.73 31.88 4.16
N PRO A 181 17.64 32.29 3.23
CA PRO A 181 18.99 32.74 3.59
C PRO A 181 19.02 34.12 4.28
N LEU A 182 17.86 34.72 4.56
CA LEU A 182 17.73 35.93 5.38
C LEU A 182 17.51 35.63 6.87
N VAL A 183 17.27 34.37 7.23
CA VAL A 183 17.09 33.89 8.61
C VAL A 183 18.43 33.46 9.17
N ASP A 184 18.84 34.03 10.31
CA ASP A 184 20.10 33.68 10.99
C ASP A 184 20.09 32.24 11.53
N GLU A 185 21.01 31.41 11.03
CA GLU A 185 21.25 30.04 11.50
C GLU A 185 21.65 29.97 12.99
N GLN A 186 22.24 31.02 13.57
CA GLN A 186 22.69 31.00 14.97
C GLN A 186 21.53 30.93 15.97
N LEU A 187 20.34 31.39 15.59
CA LEU A 187 19.11 31.30 16.40
C LEU A 187 18.63 29.85 16.59
N TRP A 188 19.12 28.90 15.79
CA TRP A 188 18.65 27.53 15.79
C TRP A 188 19.55 26.61 16.64
N PRO A 189 18.98 25.74 17.50
CA PRO A 189 19.74 24.69 18.19
C PRO A 189 20.56 23.82 17.24
N LYS A 190 21.71 23.33 17.71
CA LYS A 190 22.45 22.26 17.02
C LYS A 190 21.68 20.96 17.08
N ALA A 191 21.78 20.15 16.02
CA ALA A 191 21.31 18.77 16.05
C ALA A 191 22.23 17.90 16.92
N ARG A 192 21.66 16.91 17.62
CA ARG A 192 22.43 15.88 18.32
C ARG A 192 22.60 14.66 17.43
N ARG A 193 23.71 13.93 17.58
CA ARG A 193 23.79 12.56 17.05
C ARG A 193 22.70 11.70 17.71
N SER A 194 21.97 10.92 16.91
CA SER A 194 20.95 10.02 17.43
C SER A 194 21.57 8.89 18.26
N ALA A 195 20.97 8.60 19.40
CA ALA A 195 21.38 7.49 20.27
C ALA A 195 20.98 6.10 19.71
N ILE A 196 20.28 6.04 18.57
CA ILE A 196 19.97 4.78 17.89
C ILE A 196 21.17 4.36 17.05
N ASN A 197 22.01 3.47 17.60
CA ASN A 197 23.05 2.75 16.84
C ASN A 197 22.45 2.19 15.53
N GLY A 198 23.19 2.37 14.42
CA GLY A 198 22.64 2.25 13.06
C GLY A 198 22.07 0.89 12.64
N GLU A 199 22.31 -0.16 13.42
CA GLU A 199 22.10 -1.57 13.06
C GLU A 199 20.63 -2.05 13.02
N SER A 200 19.69 -1.30 13.61
CA SER A 200 18.36 -1.84 13.96
C SER A 200 17.20 -1.58 12.98
N VAL A 201 17.35 -0.65 12.03
CA VAL A 201 16.32 -0.29 11.04
C VAL A 201 17.02 -0.05 9.68
N PRO A 202 16.61 -0.73 8.59
CA PRO A 202 17.22 -0.58 7.27
C PRO A 202 17.04 0.84 6.73
N ILE A 203 17.78 1.17 5.67
CA ILE A 203 17.44 2.28 4.78
C ILE A 203 16.75 1.69 3.55
N ALA A 204 15.66 2.32 3.09
CA ALA A 204 14.88 1.84 1.96
C ALA A 204 15.71 1.85 0.65
N TRP A 205 15.48 0.84 -0.18
CA TRP A 205 16.11 0.70 -1.49
C TRP A 205 15.52 1.71 -2.50
N VAL A 206 16.36 2.32 -3.31
CA VAL A 206 15.96 3.29 -4.36
C VAL A 206 15.96 2.65 -5.75
N ASP A 207 15.06 3.11 -6.63
CA ASP A 207 14.88 2.59 -8.00
C ASP A 207 15.97 3.10 -8.99
N THR A 208 16.84 4.04 -8.57
CA THR A 208 17.85 4.73 -9.40
C THR A 208 19.28 4.45 -8.93
N ASN A 209 20.23 4.28 -9.86
CA ASN A 209 21.65 4.16 -9.50
C ASN A 209 22.20 5.54 -9.10
N PRO A 210 22.81 5.72 -7.90
CA PRO A 210 23.34 7.01 -7.47
C PRO A 210 24.46 7.57 -8.38
N LEU A 211 25.18 6.72 -9.11
CA LEU A 211 26.22 7.12 -10.08
C LEU A 211 25.69 8.07 -11.17
N LEU A 212 24.38 8.07 -11.46
CA LEU A 212 23.71 9.00 -12.37
C LEU A 212 23.82 10.48 -11.95
N LEU A 213 24.17 10.74 -10.68
CA LEU A 213 24.42 12.08 -10.11
C LEU A 213 25.81 12.23 -9.49
N GLN A 214 26.39 11.15 -8.95
CA GLN A 214 27.74 11.18 -8.38
C GLN A 214 28.83 11.35 -9.47
N LEU A 215 28.62 10.82 -10.68
CA LEU A 215 29.49 11.06 -11.82
C LEU A 215 29.18 12.43 -12.46
N PRO A 216 30.19 13.14 -13.02
CA PRO A 216 29.95 14.38 -13.74
C PRO A 216 29.23 14.13 -15.08
N THR A 217 28.39 15.06 -15.53
CA THR A 217 27.93 15.09 -16.93
C THR A 217 29.15 15.32 -17.84
N SER A 218 29.27 14.52 -18.89
CA SER A 218 30.44 14.48 -19.77
C SER A 218 30.02 14.34 -21.25
N GLY A 219 30.97 14.45 -22.17
CA GLY A 219 30.70 14.53 -23.61
C GLY A 219 30.31 15.92 -24.13
N SER A 220 29.98 15.92 -25.42
CA SER A 220 29.61 17.08 -26.24
C SER A 220 28.29 16.80 -26.94
N TRP A 221 27.50 17.85 -27.21
CA TRP A 221 26.42 17.81 -28.19
C TRP A 221 27.00 17.52 -29.58
N ILE A 222 26.42 16.58 -30.31
CA ILE A 222 26.86 16.15 -31.64
C ILE A 222 25.77 16.31 -32.71
N MET A 223 26.18 16.63 -33.94
CA MET A 223 25.32 16.83 -35.12
C MET A 223 25.89 16.12 -36.36
N ALA A 224 25.05 15.82 -37.34
CA ALA A 224 25.48 15.55 -38.72
C ALA A 224 25.98 16.83 -39.41
N GLU A 225 27.04 16.72 -40.20
CA GLU A 225 27.60 17.84 -40.99
C GLU A 225 26.57 18.47 -41.95
N ASN A 226 25.66 17.66 -42.48
CA ASN A 226 24.56 18.10 -43.35
C ASN A 226 23.36 18.73 -42.62
N ALA A 227 23.40 18.89 -41.28
CA ALA A 227 22.40 19.57 -40.44
C ALA A 227 20.91 19.15 -40.64
N GLY A 228 20.67 17.91 -41.06
CA GLY A 228 19.32 17.40 -41.37
C GLY A 228 18.40 17.20 -40.16
N THR A 229 17.08 17.20 -40.40
CA THR A 229 16.02 17.00 -39.41
C THR A 229 15.91 15.56 -38.87
N GLU A 230 16.53 14.60 -39.55
CA GLU A 230 16.65 13.21 -39.12
C GLU A 230 18.13 12.79 -39.13
N ALA A 231 18.60 12.11 -38.08
CA ALA A 231 19.96 11.57 -38.01
C ALA A 231 20.03 10.29 -37.17
N VAL A 232 20.90 9.35 -37.56
CA VAL A 232 21.13 8.09 -36.84
C VAL A 232 22.55 8.06 -36.30
N PHE A 233 22.71 8.31 -35.01
CA PHE A 233 23.99 8.25 -34.29
C PHE A 233 24.24 6.85 -33.77
N SER A 234 25.50 6.40 -33.76
CA SER A 234 25.88 5.06 -33.29
C SER A 234 27.26 5.01 -32.64
N THR A 235 27.44 4.11 -31.68
CA THR A 235 28.71 3.82 -31.02
C THR A 235 28.81 2.34 -30.63
N SER A 236 29.95 1.92 -30.09
CA SER A 236 30.16 0.59 -29.51
C SER A 236 30.83 0.64 -28.16
N ILE A 237 30.36 -0.20 -27.23
CA ILE A 237 30.97 -0.45 -25.92
C ILE A 237 31.30 -1.95 -25.77
N ASN A 238 32.20 -2.32 -24.86
CA ASN A 238 32.66 -3.71 -24.71
C ASN A 238 32.40 -4.20 -23.28
N ALA A 239 31.69 -5.32 -23.12
CA ALA A 239 31.27 -5.86 -21.82
C ALA A 239 31.95 -7.20 -21.50
N GLU A 240 32.36 -7.36 -20.26
CA GLU A 240 33.03 -8.54 -19.70
C GLU A 240 32.10 -9.75 -19.60
N HIS A 241 30.81 -9.50 -19.36
CA HIS A 241 29.78 -10.53 -19.29
C HIS A 241 28.43 -10.05 -19.88
N ALA A 242 27.50 -10.98 -20.11
CA ALA A 242 26.14 -10.63 -20.51
C ALA A 242 25.35 -10.08 -19.31
N ARG A 243 24.53 -9.05 -19.54
CA ARG A 243 23.85 -8.24 -18.51
C ARG A 243 24.78 -7.64 -17.45
N GLN A 244 25.96 -7.19 -17.89
CA GLN A 244 26.75 -6.24 -17.13
C GLN A 244 25.94 -4.97 -16.86
N GLU A 245 26.16 -4.32 -15.71
CA GLU A 245 25.40 -3.11 -15.39
C GLU A 245 25.84 -1.98 -16.30
N THR A 246 24.88 -1.38 -17.01
CA THR A 246 25.15 -0.31 -17.96
C THR A 246 23.96 0.65 -18.03
N TRP A 247 24.24 1.92 -17.77
CA TRP A 247 23.28 3.01 -17.83
C TRP A 247 23.66 3.99 -18.94
N ILE A 248 22.66 4.59 -19.58
CA ILE A 248 22.83 5.72 -20.49
C ILE A 248 21.86 6.84 -20.11
N GLN A 249 22.37 8.06 -20.05
CA GLN A 249 21.60 9.29 -20.01
C GLN A 249 21.67 9.93 -21.41
N LEU A 250 20.53 10.36 -21.96
CA LEU A 250 20.49 11.02 -23.27
C LEU A 250 19.54 12.23 -23.32
N ALA A 251 19.83 13.17 -24.22
CA ALA A 251 19.05 14.36 -24.53
C ALA A 251 19.17 14.68 -26.04
N SER A 252 18.13 15.24 -26.64
CA SER A 252 18.03 15.44 -28.10
C SER A 252 17.27 16.70 -28.48
N SER A 253 17.45 17.20 -29.71
CA SER A 253 16.66 18.30 -30.29
C SER A 253 15.27 17.91 -30.81
N GLY A 254 14.80 16.71 -30.47
CA GLY A 254 13.53 16.13 -30.90
C GLY A 254 13.35 14.70 -30.37
N ASP A 255 12.39 13.99 -30.95
CA ASP A 255 12.07 12.59 -30.60
C ASP A 255 13.26 11.66 -30.85
N VAL A 256 13.39 10.61 -30.03
CA VAL A 256 14.54 9.69 -30.05
C VAL A 256 14.13 8.21 -29.91
N ASP A 257 14.44 7.42 -30.94
CA ASP A 257 14.43 5.97 -30.91
C ASP A 257 15.81 5.48 -30.44
N LEU A 258 15.94 5.07 -29.17
CA LEU A 258 17.16 4.46 -28.63
C LEU A 258 17.12 2.95 -28.88
N LEU A 259 18.13 2.40 -29.55
CA LEU A 259 18.29 0.95 -29.75
C LEU A 259 19.62 0.44 -29.17
N VAL A 260 19.56 -0.70 -28.48
CA VAL A 260 20.74 -1.43 -27.99
C VAL A 260 20.75 -2.82 -28.60
N ASN A 261 21.82 -3.15 -29.33
CA ASN A 261 21.98 -4.41 -30.07
C ASN A 261 20.81 -4.74 -31.03
N GLY A 262 20.13 -3.72 -31.56
CA GLY A 262 18.96 -3.84 -32.45
C GLY A 262 17.61 -3.93 -31.75
N HIS A 263 17.55 -3.83 -30.41
CA HIS A 263 16.30 -3.76 -29.65
C HIS A 263 16.00 -2.32 -29.24
N LEU A 264 14.78 -1.84 -29.52
CA LEU A 264 14.29 -0.54 -29.07
C LEU A 264 14.16 -0.52 -27.53
N VAL A 265 14.51 0.62 -26.92
CA VAL A 265 14.50 0.86 -25.46
C VAL A 265 13.52 1.96 -25.08
N THR A 266 13.35 2.99 -25.93
CA THR A 266 12.36 4.05 -25.73
C THR A 266 10.94 3.57 -26.07
N PRO A 267 9.88 4.10 -25.42
CA PRO A 267 8.51 3.74 -25.74
C PRO A 267 8.16 4.12 -27.19
N ALA A 268 7.44 3.23 -27.89
CA ALA A 268 7.10 3.45 -29.30
C ALA A 268 6.23 4.72 -29.48
N ILE A 269 6.77 5.69 -30.21
CA ILE A 269 6.07 6.94 -30.54
C ILE A 269 4.85 6.60 -31.42
N PRO A 270 3.64 7.08 -31.09
CA PRO A 270 2.49 6.94 -31.97
C PRO A 270 2.76 7.67 -33.28
N SER A 271 2.99 6.90 -34.36
CA SER A 271 3.47 7.44 -35.64
C SER A 271 2.62 8.61 -36.12
N SER A 272 3.26 9.74 -36.41
CA SER A 272 2.66 10.81 -37.19
C SER A 272 2.14 10.26 -38.51
N SER A 273 1.04 10.82 -39.03
CA SER A 273 0.22 10.19 -40.07
C SER A 273 0.80 10.24 -41.50
N SER A 274 2.13 10.15 -41.62
CA SER A 274 2.91 10.12 -42.85
C SER A 274 4.01 9.07 -42.73
N GLY A 275 3.64 7.80 -42.94
CA GLY A 275 4.51 6.67 -42.63
C GLY A 275 5.77 6.58 -43.51
N ARG A 276 6.94 6.60 -42.86
CA ARG A 276 8.17 5.93 -43.33
C ARG A 276 8.53 4.85 -42.31
N ALA A 277 8.86 3.65 -42.80
CA ALA A 277 9.32 2.57 -41.94
C ALA A 277 10.75 2.84 -41.44
N LEU A 278 11.07 2.34 -40.24
CA LEU A 278 12.45 2.30 -39.74
C LEU A 278 13.34 1.54 -40.74
N PRO A 279 14.53 2.07 -41.10
CA PRO A 279 15.44 1.37 -42.00
C PRO A 279 16.00 0.13 -41.31
N HIS A 280 15.89 -1.03 -41.98
CA HIS A 280 16.51 -2.26 -41.49
C HIS A 280 18.04 -2.13 -41.49
N LEU A 281 18.64 -2.12 -40.29
CA LEU A 281 20.08 -2.32 -40.15
C LEU A 281 20.44 -3.73 -40.65
N ALA A 282 21.35 -3.80 -41.62
CA ALA A 282 21.82 -5.07 -42.16
C ALA A 282 22.56 -5.89 -41.10
N ALA A 283 22.35 -7.21 -41.12
CA ALA A 283 23.08 -8.14 -40.25
C ALA A 283 24.58 -8.14 -40.58
N PRO A 284 25.48 -8.35 -39.60
CA PRO A 284 26.92 -8.46 -39.85
C PRO A 284 27.21 -9.65 -40.78
N SER A 285 27.94 -9.39 -41.86
CA SER A 285 28.19 -10.35 -42.92
C SER A 285 29.15 -11.47 -42.50
N SER A 286 28.67 -12.72 -42.56
CA SER A 286 29.52 -13.90 -42.56
C SER A 286 30.24 -14.06 -43.90
N SER A 287 31.50 -14.52 -43.86
CA SER A 287 32.33 -14.77 -45.06
C SER A 287 31.66 -15.75 -46.05
N PRO A 288 31.88 -15.59 -47.37
CA PRO A 288 31.22 -16.43 -48.37
C PRO A 288 31.83 -17.83 -48.48
N SER A 289 30.98 -18.86 -48.50
CA SER A 289 31.30 -20.22 -48.93
C SER A 289 30.42 -20.59 -50.13
N LEU A 290 31.02 -21.19 -51.16
CA LEU A 290 30.38 -21.48 -52.45
C LEU A 290 29.31 -22.58 -52.35
N SER A 291 28.24 -22.43 -53.16
CA SER A 291 27.26 -23.47 -53.50
C SER A 291 26.81 -23.28 -54.95
N PRO A 292 26.85 -24.31 -55.83
CA PRO A 292 26.32 -24.26 -57.19
C PRO A 292 24.87 -24.81 -57.31
N GLU A 293 24.14 -24.32 -58.32
CA GLU A 293 23.09 -24.94 -59.18
C GLU A 293 21.98 -25.85 -58.57
N GLU A 294 20.70 -25.86 -59.00
CA GLU A 294 19.91 -25.03 -59.95
C GLU A 294 18.56 -24.61 -59.27
N THR A 295 17.29 -24.66 -59.74
CA THR A 295 16.57 -25.07 -60.98
C THR A 295 15.28 -24.23 -61.15
N GLN A 296 14.55 -24.32 -62.29
CA GLN A 296 13.28 -23.62 -62.54
C GLN A 296 12.00 -24.50 -62.53
N SER A 297 10.81 -23.90 -62.30
CA SER A 297 9.61 -23.88 -63.20
C SER A 297 8.22 -23.90 -62.52
N GLY A 298 7.18 -23.38 -63.22
CA GLY A 298 5.73 -23.43 -62.88
C GLY A 298 5.19 -22.21 -62.11
N ALA A 299 4.28 -21.32 -62.57
CA ALA A 299 2.98 -21.41 -63.32
C ALA A 299 1.75 -21.76 -62.42
N SER A 300 0.54 -21.17 -62.52
CA SER A 300 0.02 -19.95 -63.21
C SER A 300 -1.44 -19.63 -62.75
N ALA A 301 -2.05 -18.55 -63.28
CA ALA A 301 -3.50 -18.22 -63.39
C ALA A 301 -4.18 -17.23 -62.38
N ASN A 302 -5.23 -16.55 -62.87
CA ASN A 302 -6.01 -15.43 -62.27
C ASN A 302 -7.27 -15.94 -61.48
N GLU A 303 -8.17 -15.16 -60.86
CA GLU A 303 -9.03 -14.08 -61.41
C GLU A 303 -9.79 -13.23 -60.33
N ALA A 304 -10.67 -12.29 -60.74
CA ALA A 304 -11.42 -11.30 -59.91
C ALA A 304 -12.92 -11.22 -60.37
N PRO A 305 -13.83 -10.22 -60.11
CA PRO A 305 -13.75 -8.88 -59.46
C PRO A 305 -15.02 -8.40 -58.64
N ALA A 306 -15.25 -7.06 -58.51
CA ALA A 306 -16.48 -6.29 -58.11
C ALA A 306 -16.79 -6.10 -56.58
N LYS A 307 -16.90 -4.88 -55.99
CA LYS A 307 -17.91 -3.74 -56.05
C LYS A 307 -19.15 -3.94 -55.12
N THR A 308 -19.84 -2.96 -54.45
CA THR A 308 -19.98 -1.47 -54.59
C THR A 308 -20.68 -0.76 -53.36
N THR A 309 -20.44 0.56 -53.11
CA THR A 309 -21.35 1.62 -52.50
C THR A 309 -21.97 1.49 -51.07
N SER A 310 -22.54 2.52 -50.36
CA SER A 310 -22.32 4.01 -50.20
C SER A 310 -23.42 4.67 -49.30
N ALA A 311 -23.18 5.77 -48.55
CA ALA A 311 -24.19 6.77 -48.07
C ALA A 311 -23.56 8.04 -47.41
N ALA A 312 -24.31 9.13 -47.14
CA ALA A 312 -23.79 10.46 -46.70
C ALA A 312 -24.70 11.32 -45.77
N SER A 313 -24.19 12.51 -45.37
CA SER A 313 -24.60 13.60 -44.42
C SER A 313 -25.93 14.37 -44.79
N PRO A 314 -26.41 15.52 -44.15
CA PRO A 314 -25.72 16.53 -43.28
C PRO A 314 -26.49 17.39 -42.20
N ALA A 315 -25.70 18.15 -41.40
CA ALA A 315 -25.84 19.58 -40.95
C ALA A 315 -26.77 20.12 -39.80
N GLN A 316 -26.25 21.22 -39.20
CA GLN A 316 -26.86 22.35 -38.42
C GLN A 316 -27.00 22.33 -36.87
N LYS A 317 -27.20 23.55 -36.30
CA LYS A 317 -26.96 24.08 -34.92
C LYS A 317 -28.17 25.01 -34.52
N PRO A 318 -28.30 25.65 -33.32
CA PRO A 318 -27.29 26.00 -32.30
C PRO A 318 -27.66 25.76 -30.80
N GLU A 319 -26.67 25.95 -29.91
CA GLU A 319 -26.66 26.57 -28.54
C GLU A 319 -27.94 26.54 -27.67
N GLU A 320 -27.91 26.36 -26.34
CA GLU A 320 -26.85 26.54 -25.30
C GLU A 320 -26.74 25.25 -24.40
N THR A 321 -26.24 25.15 -23.15
CA THR A 321 -25.85 26.06 -22.04
C THR A 321 -24.71 25.43 -21.19
N GLN A 322 -24.14 26.14 -20.20
CA GLN A 322 -23.16 25.59 -19.23
C GLN A 322 -23.58 25.68 -17.75
N ALA A 323 -23.24 24.64 -16.97
CA ALA A 323 -23.01 24.69 -15.53
C ALA A 323 -21.95 23.63 -15.15
N ALA A 324 -20.95 23.99 -14.35
CA ALA A 324 -19.76 23.16 -14.14
C ALA A 324 -19.81 22.31 -12.85
N VAL A 325 -19.32 21.06 -12.93
CA VAL A 325 -19.03 20.19 -11.78
C VAL A 325 -17.65 19.57 -11.97
N SER A 326 -16.82 19.60 -10.92
CA SER A 326 -15.41 19.21 -10.95
C SER A 326 -15.19 17.69 -10.82
N GLY A 327 -15.20 17.00 -11.96
CA GLY A 327 -14.60 15.67 -12.06
C GLY A 327 -13.11 15.74 -12.44
N GLN A 328 -12.25 14.92 -11.82
CA GLN A 328 -10.88 14.71 -12.30
C GLN A 328 -10.91 13.88 -13.59
N ALA A 329 -11.15 14.53 -14.72
CA ALA A 329 -10.95 13.90 -16.02
C ALA A 329 -9.45 13.63 -16.23
N SER A 330 -9.10 12.40 -16.61
CA SER A 330 -7.81 12.13 -17.25
C SER A 330 -7.68 13.05 -18.46
N PRO A 331 -6.53 13.72 -18.68
CA PRO A 331 -6.36 14.60 -19.82
C PRO A 331 -6.47 13.78 -21.11
N ALA A 332 -7.58 13.96 -21.83
CA ALA A 332 -7.69 13.46 -23.19
C ALA A 332 -6.54 14.06 -24.00
N ARG A 333 -5.73 13.21 -24.65
CA ARG A 333 -4.59 13.64 -25.48
C ARG A 333 -5.11 14.40 -26.71
N GLY A 334 -5.37 15.70 -26.54
CA GLY A 334 -5.34 16.65 -27.63
C GLY A 334 -3.98 16.60 -28.31
N LYS A 335 -3.94 16.86 -29.62
CA LYS A 335 -2.69 16.89 -30.38
C LYS A 335 -1.85 18.09 -29.94
N THR A 336 -0.96 17.91 -28.98
CA THR A 336 0.07 18.89 -28.64
C THR A 336 1.09 18.95 -29.76
N SER A 337 1.07 20.04 -30.54
CA SER A 337 2.23 20.47 -31.31
C SER A 337 3.35 20.84 -30.32
N THR A 338 4.53 20.24 -30.47
CA THR A 338 5.67 20.48 -29.59
C THR A 338 6.06 21.96 -29.63
N PRO A 339 6.13 22.69 -28.50
CA PRO A 339 6.56 24.08 -28.50
C PRO A 339 7.99 24.20 -29.04
N LEU A 340 8.25 25.22 -29.87
CA LEU A 340 9.51 25.39 -30.61
C LEU A 340 10.78 25.49 -29.74
N PHE A 341 10.64 25.63 -28.42
CA PHE A 341 11.73 25.86 -27.46
C PHE A 341 11.47 25.24 -26.07
N GLU A 342 10.96 24.01 -25.97
CA GLU A 342 11.11 23.29 -24.70
C GLU A 342 12.59 22.90 -24.48
N PRO A 343 13.21 23.21 -23.32
CA PRO A 343 14.61 22.90 -23.08
C PRO A 343 14.79 21.38 -22.85
N PRO A 344 15.77 20.73 -23.50
CA PRO A 344 15.88 19.28 -23.48
C PRO A 344 16.15 18.72 -22.08
N VAL A 345 15.59 17.51 -21.86
CA VAL A 345 15.71 16.74 -20.62
C VAL A 345 16.70 15.60 -20.85
N LEU A 346 17.59 15.38 -19.88
CA LEU A 346 18.60 14.33 -19.88
C LEU A 346 18.00 13.09 -19.18
N LEU A 347 17.40 12.22 -19.99
CA LEU A 347 16.62 11.04 -19.57
C LEU A 347 17.54 9.84 -19.34
N ALA A 348 17.45 9.22 -18.16
CA ALA A 348 18.23 8.02 -17.81
C ALA A 348 17.49 6.71 -18.11
N TYR A 349 18.23 5.74 -18.67
CA TYR A 349 17.78 4.39 -19.01
C TYR A 349 18.77 3.31 -18.52
N ASP A 350 18.26 2.28 -17.85
CA ASP A 350 19.00 1.04 -17.55
C ASP A 350 18.99 0.15 -18.80
N ILE A 351 20.12 0.10 -19.52
CA ILE A 351 20.25 -0.72 -20.74
C ILE A 351 20.86 -2.10 -20.48
N SER A 352 21.16 -2.43 -19.22
CA SER A 352 21.83 -3.67 -18.81
C SER A 352 21.17 -4.93 -19.37
N TYR A 353 19.84 -4.95 -19.49
CA TYR A 353 19.08 -6.13 -19.95
C TYR A 353 19.50 -6.63 -21.36
N TRP A 354 19.90 -5.71 -22.25
CA TRP A 354 20.27 -6.02 -23.64
C TRP A 354 21.78 -6.18 -23.87
N ILE A 355 22.60 -5.94 -22.84
CA ILE A 355 24.07 -6.08 -22.91
C ILE A 355 24.46 -7.55 -23.03
N LYS A 356 25.31 -7.84 -24.02
CA LYS A 356 25.90 -9.14 -24.35
C LYS A 356 27.39 -9.10 -23.98
N LYS A 357 28.00 -10.26 -23.70
CA LYS A 357 29.46 -10.34 -23.54
C LYS A 357 30.15 -9.98 -24.86
N GLY A 358 31.21 -9.19 -24.81
CA GLY A 358 31.93 -8.66 -25.96
C GLY A 358 31.38 -7.31 -26.42
N GLN A 359 31.54 -7.01 -27.71
CA GLN A 359 31.12 -5.74 -28.31
C GLN A 359 29.58 -5.63 -28.38
N ASN A 360 29.07 -4.47 -27.97
CA ASN A 360 27.66 -4.08 -28.01
C ASN A 360 27.52 -2.80 -28.84
N THR A 361 26.45 -2.69 -29.63
CA THR A 361 26.17 -1.48 -30.42
C THR A 361 25.03 -0.69 -29.80
N ILE A 362 25.25 0.60 -29.56
CA ILE A 362 24.21 1.56 -29.16
C ILE A 362 23.92 2.44 -30.38
N VAL A 363 22.63 2.67 -30.66
CA VAL A 363 22.15 3.51 -31.76
C VAL A 363 21.08 4.44 -31.22
N ALA A 364 21.11 5.72 -31.61
CA ALA A 364 20.07 6.69 -31.32
C ALA A 364 19.64 7.34 -32.65
N ALA A 365 18.41 7.06 -33.09
CA ALA A 365 17.82 7.69 -34.25
C ALA A 365 16.92 8.85 -33.78
N ILE A 366 17.22 10.07 -34.21
CA ILE A 366 16.54 11.29 -33.80
C ILE A 366 15.74 11.86 -34.96
N ARG A 367 14.54 12.35 -34.66
CA ARG A 367 13.68 13.11 -35.58
C ARG A 367 13.24 14.41 -34.92
N THR A 368 13.35 15.53 -35.63
CA THR A 368 12.87 16.83 -35.16
C THR A 368 12.13 17.58 -36.26
N GLU A 369 11.07 18.30 -35.90
CA GLU A 369 10.25 19.03 -36.87
C GLU A 369 10.92 20.35 -37.30
N HIS A 370 11.73 20.96 -36.43
CA HIS A 370 12.12 22.37 -36.50
C HIS A 370 13.61 22.63 -36.16
N GLY A 371 14.53 21.85 -36.72
CA GLY A 371 15.96 22.10 -36.58
C GLY A 371 16.83 20.95 -37.08
N PRO A 372 18.16 21.02 -36.86
CA PRO A 372 19.03 19.86 -37.03
C PRO A 372 18.82 18.84 -35.92
N ALA A 373 18.88 17.55 -36.25
CA ALA A 373 18.93 16.47 -35.29
C ALA A 373 20.27 16.48 -34.53
N THR A 374 20.23 16.75 -33.22
CA THR A 374 21.39 16.74 -32.33
C THR A 374 21.18 15.78 -31.17
N LEU A 375 22.28 15.15 -30.74
CA LEU A 375 22.33 14.24 -29.59
C LEU A 375 23.33 14.75 -28.56
N PHE A 376 22.99 14.62 -27.28
CA PHE A 376 23.92 14.57 -26.18
C PHE A 376 23.66 13.26 -25.42
N ALA A 377 24.69 12.48 -25.12
CA ALA A 377 24.54 11.31 -24.26
C ALA A 377 25.82 11.00 -23.48
N ASN A 378 25.64 10.62 -22.22
CA ASN A 378 26.69 10.16 -21.31
C ASN A 378 26.21 8.90 -20.60
N GLY A 379 27.09 7.93 -20.41
CA GLY A 379 26.76 6.64 -19.83
C GLY A 379 27.93 6.01 -19.12
N PHE A 380 27.65 4.93 -18.41
CA PHE A 380 28.66 4.17 -17.68
C PHE A 380 28.35 2.68 -17.65
N LEU A 381 29.41 1.89 -17.54
CA LEU A 381 29.42 0.45 -17.34
C LEU A 381 30.20 0.14 -16.06
N VAL A 382 29.68 -0.77 -15.23
CA VAL A 382 30.33 -1.19 -13.97
C VAL A 382 31.02 -2.53 -14.19
N ARG A 383 32.33 -2.58 -13.94
CA ARG A 383 33.19 -3.78 -14.08
C ARG A 383 33.01 -4.77 -12.94
N ASP A 384 33.44 -6.02 -13.16
CA ASP A 384 33.43 -7.08 -12.14
C ASP A 384 34.28 -6.74 -10.89
N ASP A 385 35.25 -5.82 -11.00
CA ASP A 385 36.06 -5.29 -9.89
C ASP A 385 35.46 -4.05 -9.19
N GLY A 386 34.30 -3.58 -9.65
CA GLY A 386 33.63 -2.37 -9.16
C GLY A 386 34.13 -1.06 -9.76
N SER A 387 35.11 -1.09 -10.68
CA SER A 387 35.53 0.10 -11.42
C SER A 387 34.51 0.52 -12.48
N ILE A 388 34.57 1.78 -12.92
CA ILE A 388 33.56 2.39 -13.78
C ILE A 388 34.20 2.79 -15.11
N GLU A 389 33.69 2.24 -16.21
CA GLU A 389 34.01 2.68 -17.58
C GLU A 389 32.94 3.68 -18.04
N GLN A 390 33.32 4.93 -18.32
CA GLN A 390 32.41 5.94 -18.86
C GLN A 390 32.48 5.98 -20.40
N PHE A 391 31.34 6.25 -21.04
CA PHE A 391 31.24 6.51 -22.47
C PHE A 391 30.35 7.74 -22.73
N GLU A 392 30.67 8.51 -23.76
CA GLU A 392 30.08 9.85 -23.97
C GLU A 392 29.99 10.21 -25.46
N THR A 393 29.10 11.14 -25.83
CA THR A 393 29.00 11.68 -27.19
C THR A 393 30.18 12.57 -27.53
N ASN A 394 30.89 12.19 -28.61
CA ASN A 394 32.07 12.88 -29.13
C ASN A 394 32.32 12.45 -30.59
N SER A 395 33.35 13.01 -31.20
CA SER A 395 33.83 12.76 -32.57
C SER A 395 34.27 11.32 -32.90
N ALA A 396 34.23 10.37 -31.95
CA ALA A 396 34.42 8.94 -32.19
C ALA A 396 33.12 8.17 -32.47
N TRP A 397 31.94 8.76 -32.22
CA TRP A 397 30.66 8.21 -32.67
C TRP A 397 30.57 8.24 -34.22
N ARG A 398 29.63 7.48 -34.79
CA ARG A 398 29.40 7.40 -36.24
C ARG A 398 27.96 7.76 -36.58
N ILE A 399 27.78 8.53 -37.64
CA ILE A 399 26.47 8.88 -38.18
C ILE A 399 26.21 8.04 -39.42
N GLY A 400 25.07 7.35 -39.45
CA GLY A 400 24.57 6.70 -40.66
C GLY A 400 23.77 7.69 -41.50
N VAL A 401 24.32 8.16 -42.62
CA VAL A 401 23.61 9.03 -43.56
C VAL A 401 23.01 8.18 -44.67
N GLN A 402 21.67 8.09 -44.70
CA GLN A 402 20.95 7.39 -45.76
C GLN A 402 20.68 8.34 -46.93
N LEU A 403 21.63 8.40 -47.87
CA LEU A 403 21.44 9.03 -49.18
C LEU A 403 20.27 8.36 -49.93
N ALA A 404 19.50 9.16 -50.69
CA ALA A 404 18.34 8.66 -51.40
C ALA A 404 18.72 7.78 -52.61
N GLY A 405 18.70 6.46 -52.42
CA GLY A 405 18.96 5.46 -53.45
C GLY A 405 19.64 4.21 -52.89
N ASN A 406 19.83 3.17 -53.71
CA ASN A 406 20.46 1.91 -53.31
C ASN A 406 22.00 2.00 -53.20
N GLN A 407 22.53 3.05 -52.59
CA GLN A 407 23.95 3.15 -52.23
C GLN A 407 24.20 2.63 -50.81
N PRO A 408 25.36 2.00 -50.53
CA PRO A 408 25.71 1.60 -49.18
C PRO A 408 25.83 2.83 -48.27
N ALA A 409 25.29 2.75 -47.06
CA ALA A 409 25.28 3.87 -46.12
C ALA A 409 26.70 4.36 -45.80
N ARG A 410 26.98 5.64 -46.08
CA ARG A 410 28.21 6.27 -45.61
C ARG A 410 28.12 6.45 -44.09
N THR A 411 29.22 6.12 -43.42
CA THR A 411 29.41 6.44 -42.00
C THR A 411 30.30 7.67 -41.89
N GLU A 412 29.69 8.78 -41.47
CA GLU A 412 30.35 10.07 -41.27
C GLU A 412 30.66 10.29 -39.79
N ARG A 413 31.59 11.19 -39.47
CA ARG A 413 31.87 11.59 -38.08
C ARG A 413 30.96 12.76 -37.69
N PRO A 414 30.47 12.82 -36.44
CA PRO A 414 29.74 13.98 -35.96
C PRO A 414 30.62 15.22 -35.82
N ILE A 415 30.00 16.38 -35.98
CA ILE A 415 30.54 17.66 -35.51
C ILE A 415 30.16 17.82 -34.03
N GLU A 416 31.14 18.13 -33.18
CA GLU A 416 30.91 18.51 -31.78
C GLU A 416 30.57 20.01 -31.69
N LEU A 417 29.42 20.34 -31.08
CA LEU A 417 28.88 21.70 -31.01
C LEU A 417 29.26 22.44 -29.72
N GLY A 418 29.47 21.70 -28.63
CA GLY A 418 29.70 22.24 -27.29
C GLY A 418 29.27 21.27 -26.19
N LYS A 419 29.70 21.51 -24.95
CA LYS A 419 29.38 20.67 -23.78
C LYS A 419 28.10 21.12 -23.07
N ASP A 420 27.57 20.27 -22.19
CA ASP A 420 26.50 20.61 -21.24
C ASP A 420 26.81 21.94 -20.51
N GLY A 421 25.82 22.82 -20.42
CA GLY A 421 25.97 24.17 -19.87
C GLY A 421 26.14 25.28 -20.91
N LEU A 422 26.53 24.97 -22.15
CA LEU A 422 26.69 25.97 -23.22
C LEU A 422 25.39 26.27 -23.98
N ALA A 423 25.30 27.47 -24.57
CA ALA A 423 24.20 27.84 -25.45
C ALA A 423 24.18 27.00 -26.74
N PRO A 424 23.01 26.73 -27.35
CA PRO A 424 21.69 27.24 -26.98
C PRO A 424 21.00 26.50 -25.82
N TRP A 425 21.35 25.25 -25.51
CA TRP A 425 20.58 24.41 -24.58
C TRP A 425 20.81 24.73 -23.09
N GLY A 426 21.96 25.30 -22.75
CA GLY A 426 22.36 25.54 -21.36
C GLY A 426 22.62 24.23 -20.61
N TYR A 427 22.41 24.25 -19.28
CA TYR A 427 22.50 23.02 -18.49
C TYR A 427 21.25 22.15 -18.68
N LEU A 428 21.44 20.88 -19.01
CA LEU A 428 20.36 19.90 -19.12
C LEU A 428 19.63 19.69 -17.78
N LYS A 429 18.33 19.37 -17.80
CA LYS A 429 17.58 18.91 -16.62
C LYS A 429 17.64 17.39 -16.61
N GLN A 430 18.25 16.76 -15.61
CA GLN A 430 18.23 15.30 -15.50
C GLN A 430 16.86 14.78 -15.05
N ASP A 431 16.49 13.61 -15.56
CA ASP A 431 15.41 12.77 -15.05
C ASP A 431 15.93 11.33 -14.92
N LEU A 432 15.87 10.79 -13.70
CA LEU A 432 16.76 9.70 -13.27
C LEU A 432 16.20 8.29 -13.52
N ALA A 433 14.94 8.16 -13.90
CA ALA A 433 14.35 6.89 -14.32
C ALA A 433 13.19 7.10 -15.31
N SER A 434 13.46 6.93 -16.60
CA SER A 434 12.38 6.75 -17.57
C SER A 434 11.80 5.32 -17.46
N PRO A 435 10.47 5.14 -17.52
CA PRO A 435 9.87 3.81 -17.55
C PRO A 435 10.23 3.11 -18.87
N ILE A 436 10.94 1.99 -18.76
CA ILE A 436 11.30 1.15 -19.90
C ILE A 436 10.08 0.31 -20.29
N ASP A 437 9.72 0.32 -21.57
CA ASP A 437 8.67 -0.57 -22.06
C ASP A 437 9.19 -2.00 -22.21
N HIS A 438 8.50 -2.94 -21.57
CA HIS A 438 8.73 -4.38 -21.70
C HIS A 438 7.53 -5.10 -22.34
N SER A 439 6.45 -4.37 -22.66
CA SER A 439 5.10 -4.90 -22.88
C SER A 439 4.79 -5.42 -24.28
N ASP A 440 5.83 -5.67 -25.08
CA ASP A 440 5.76 -6.39 -26.34
C ASP A 440 4.98 -7.71 -26.21
N PHE A 441 4.16 -8.05 -27.22
CA PHE A 441 3.53 -9.36 -27.34
C PHE A 441 4.57 -10.50 -27.30
N ALA A 442 5.78 -10.25 -27.82
CA ALA A 442 6.91 -11.17 -27.74
C ALA A 442 7.36 -11.46 -26.29
N THR A 443 7.24 -10.51 -25.36
CA THR A 443 7.55 -10.71 -23.93
C THR A 443 6.50 -11.59 -23.27
N LEU A 444 5.21 -11.36 -23.54
CA LEU A 444 4.13 -12.21 -23.04
C LEU A 444 4.20 -13.63 -23.62
N ALA A 445 4.52 -13.77 -24.91
CA ALA A 445 4.75 -15.07 -25.54
C ALA A 445 5.94 -15.81 -24.88
N LYS A 446 7.08 -15.14 -24.67
CA LYS A 446 8.23 -15.70 -23.95
C LYS A 446 7.87 -16.14 -22.53
N PHE A 447 7.13 -15.31 -21.78
CA PHE A 447 6.64 -15.63 -20.44
C PHE A 447 5.81 -16.92 -20.42
N CYS A 448 4.85 -17.04 -21.33
CA CYS A 448 4.03 -18.25 -21.46
C CYS A 448 4.86 -19.48 -21.88
N ILE A 449 5.83 -19.33 -22.80
CA ILE A 449 6.71 -20.41 -23.27
C ILE A 449 7.62 -20.92 -22.14
N VAL A 450 8.31 -20.03 -21.43
CA VAL A 450 9.25 -20.40 -20.34
C VAL A 450 8.52 -21.14 -19.21
N ILE A 451 7.34 -20.66 -18.80
CA ILE A 451 6.53 -21.33 -17.78
C ILE A 451 6.04 -22.69 -18.29
N SER A 452 5.54 -22.76 -19.53
CA SER A 452 5.05 -24.01 -20.12
C SER A 452 6.15 -25.07 -20.25
N LEU A 453 7.34 -24.70 -20.73
CA LEU A 453 8.50 -25.59 -20.81
C LEU A 453 8.94 -26.06 -19.42
N THR A 454 8.93 -25.18 -18.41
CA THR A 454 9.27 -25.55 -17.03
C THR A 454 8.24 -26.52 -16.43
N VAL A 455 6.94 -26.34 -16.72
CA VAL A 455 5.88 -27.28 -16.34
C VAL A 455 6.06 -28.63 -17.03
N ILE A 456 6.28 -28.64 -18.35
CA ILE A 456 6.50 -29.87 -19.15
C ILE A 456 7.72 -30.65 -18.62
N LEU A 457 8.84 -29.97 -18.37
CA LEU A 457 10.06 -30.58 -17.82
C LEU A 457 9.82 -31.13 -16.40
N THR A 458 9.13 -30.38 -15.54
CA THR A 458 8.79 -30.82 -14.17
C THR A 458 7.93 -32.08 -14.18
N VAL A 459 6.95 -32.14 -15.10
CA VAL A 459 6.09 -33.32 -15.32
C VAL A 459 6.89 -34.49 -15.89
N ALA A 460 7.73 -34.27 -16.90
CA ALA A 460 8.53 -35.32 -17.52
C ALA A 460 9.49 -35.99 -16.52
N VAL A 461 10.21 -35.19 -15.72
CA VAL A 461 11.10 -35.71 -14.66
C VAL A 461 10.28 -36.39 -13.55
N TRP A 462 9.11 -35.87 -13.17
CA TRP A 462 8.21 -36.55 -12.22
C TRP A 462 7.79 -37.94 -12.71
N LEU A 463 7.37 -38.08 -13.97
CA LEU A 463 6.97 -39.36 -14.55
C LEU A 463 8.16 -40.34 -14.62
N LEU A 464 9.32 -39.87 -15.09
CA LEU A 464 10.54 -40.67 -15.20
C LEU A 464 11.03 -41.19 -13.84
N VAL A 465 11.18 -40.29 -12.84
CA VAL A 465 11.59 -40.66 -11.48
C VAL A 465 10.57 -41.61 -10.84
N SER A 466 9.28 -41.38 -11.06
CA SER A 466 8.22 -42.26 -10.57
C SER A 466 8.26 -43.65 -11.21
N ALA A 467 8.62 -43.77 -12.49
CA ALA A 467 8.78 -45.04 -13.18
C ALA A 467 9.98 -45.84 -12.66
N ILE A 468 11.16 -45.21 -12.57
CA ILE A 468 12.38 -45.84 -12.04
C ILE A 468 12.17 -46.31 -10.59
N ALA A 469 11.48 -45.51 -9.77
CA ALA A 469 11.19 -45.88 -8.39
C ALA A 469 10.08 -46.94 -8.25
N ALA A 470 9.10 -46.98 -9.17
CA ALA A 470 8.08 -48.02 -9.21
C ALA A 470 8.69 -49.39 -9.53
N ASP A 471 9.58 -49.46 -10.53
CA ASP A 471 10.32 -50.66 -10.90
C ASP A 471 11.23 -51.12 -9.74
N ARG A 472 12.13 -50.24 -9.26
CA ARG A 472 13.08 -50.55 -8.18
C ARG A 472 12.42 -51.00 -6.88
N ARG A 473 11.18 -50.57 -6.59
CA ARG A 473 10.38 -51.02 -5.43
C ARG A 473 9.34 -52.10 -5.75
N ARG A 474 9.25 -52.57 -7.01
CA ARG A 474 8.25 -53.52 -7.53
C ARG A 474 6.82 -53.13 -7.14
N GLU A 475 6.46 -51.88 -7.36
CA GLU A 475 5.13 -51.35 -7.04
C GLU A 475 4.38 -50.70 -8.22
N ALA A 476 3.07 -50.56 -8.07
CA ALA A 476 2.25 -49.93 -9.11
C ALA A 476 2.63 -48.45 -9.30
N LEU A 477 2.94 -48.05 -10.54
CA LEU A 477 3.37 -46.69 -10.93
C LEU A 477 2.55 -45.57 -10.27
N ALA A 478 1.23 -45.71 -10.20
CA ALA A 478 0.34 -44.71 -9.59
C ALA A 478 0.65 -44.42 -8.09
N ARG A 479 1.18 -45.40 -7.34
CA ARG A 479 1.63 -45.20 -5.95
C ARG A 479 2.97 -44.45 -5.88
N ALA A 480 3.92 -44.80 -6.76
CA ALA A 480 5.18 -44.08 -6.88
C ALA A 480 4.96 -42.60 -7.30
N MET A 481 4.10 -42.37 -8.29
CA MET A 481 3.68 -41.03 -8.73
C MET A 481 3.07 -40.20 -7.60
N ALA A 482 2.16 -40.79 -6.82
CA ALA A 482 1.52 -40.11 -5.69
C ALA A 482 2.49 -39.84 -4.53
N ARG A 483 3.52 -40.67 -4.35
CA ARG A 483 4.61 -40.41 -3.40
C ARG A 483 5.51 -39.26 -3.87
N ASP A 484 5.90 -39.23 -5.15
CA ASP A 484 6.79 -38.15 -5.65
C ASP A 484 6.08 -36.80 -5.70
N ALA A 485 4.79 -36.78 -6.05
CA ALA A 485 3.99 -35.56 -6.06
C ALA A 485 3.95 -34.85 -4.69
N LEU A 486 4.02 -35.61 -3.58
CA LEU A 486 4.10 -35.04 -2.24
C LEU A 486 5.42 -34.32 -1.95
N PHE A 487 6.51 -34.67 -2.65
CA PHE A 487 7.81 -34.02 -2.51
C PHE A 487 7.87 -32.64 -3.18
N HIS A 488 6.93 -32.35 -4.07
CA HIS A 488 6.76 -31.03 -4.69
C HIS A 488 6.07 -30.03 -3.74
N GLY A 489 5.28 -30.52 -2.78
CA GLY A 489 4.54 -29.68 -1.81
C GLY A 489 5.44 -28.76 -0.96
N PRO A 490 6.52 -29.27 -0.32
CA PRO A 490 7.44 -28.42 0.43
C PRO A 490 8.19 -27.41 -0.44
N ILE A 491 8.47 -27.75 -1.71
CA ILE A 491 9.12 -26.85 -2.67
C ILE A 491 8.18 -25.71 -3.07
N VAL A 492 6.90 -25.99 -3.36
CA VAL A 492 5.88 -24.96 -3.60
C VAL A 492 5.75 -24.04 -2.39
N ALA A 493 5.57 -24.60 -1.19
CA ALA A 493 5.43 -23.79 0.02
C ALA A 493 6.69 -22.97 0.33
N GLY A 494 7.88 -23.53 0.09
CA GLY A 494 9.16 -22.84 0.22
C GLY A 494 9.33 -21.70 -0.78
N LEU A 495 9.00 -21.90 -2.06
CA LEU A 495 9.03 -20.84 -3.08
C LEU A 495 8.05 -19.70 -2.78
N VAL A 496 6.87 -20.00 -2.24
CA VAL A 496 5.91 -18.97 -1.82
C VAL A 496 6.39 -18.23 -0.57
N LEU A 497 6.98 -18.92 0.42
CA LEU A 497 7.63 -18.28 1.57
C LEU A 497 8.81 -17.39 1.15
N LEU A 498 9.60 -17.82 0.17
CA LEU A 498 10.68 -17.03 -0.44
C LEU A 498 10.18 -15.80 -1.21
N MET A 499 8.89 -15.68 -1.54
CA MET A 499 8.35 -14.43 -2.09
C MET A 499 8.13 -13.36 -1.01
N LEU A 500 7.96 -13.72 0.27
CA LEU A 500 7.67 -12.74 1.33
C LEU A 500 8.75 -11.65 1.48
N PRO A 501 10.08 -11.95 1.45
CA PRO A 501 11.12 -10.93 1.49
C PRO A 501 11.05 -9.90 0.36
N ASN A 502 10.54 -10.24 -0.83
CA ASN A 502 10.41 -9.30 -1.96
C ASN A 502 9.39 -8.16 -1.70
N TYR A 503 8.64 -8.24 -0.60
CA TYR A 503 7.69 -7.22 -0.16
C TYR A 503 8.17 -6.49 1.11
N ASP A 504 9.25 -6.92 1.77
CA ASP A 504 9.76 -6.36 3.02
C ASP A 504 10.91 -5.39 2.75
N LEU A 505 10.78 -4.14 3.21
CA LEU A 505 11.67 -3.03 2.85
C LEU A 505 13.14 -3.21 3.24
N ARG A 506 13.47 -4.22 4.06
CA ARG A 506 14.86 -4.65 4.30
C ARG A 506 15.54 -5.22 3.05
N PHE A 507 14.78 -5.72 2.08
CA PHE A 507 15.29 -6.42 0.90
C PHE A 507 14.82 -5.73 -0.40
N PRO A 508 15.60 -5.81 -1.49
CA PRO A 508 15.14 -5.33 -2.79
C PRO A 508 13.99 -6.19 -3.30
N THR A 509 13.09 -5.61 -4.08
CA THR A 509 11.86 -6.27 -4.58
C THR A 509 12.11 -7.45 -5.53
N ASN A 510 13.37 -7.71 -5.90
CA ASN A 510 13.84 -8.83 -6.71
C ASN A 510 14.66 -9.88 -5.92
N TRP A 511 14.78 -9.75 -4.59
CA TRP A 511 15.72 -10.51 -3.76
C TRP A 511 15.68 -12.04 -3.96
N SER A 512 14.48 -12.63 -4.06
CA SER A 512 14.33 -14.07 -4.26
C SER A 512 14.46 -14.53 -5.72
N PHE A 513 14.39 -13.61 -6.69
CA PHE A 513 14.56 -13.89 -8.13
C PHE A 513 16.04 -13.88 -8.54
N GLN A 514 16.87 -14.58 -7.76
CA GLN A 514 18.30 -14.76 -8.00
C GLN A 514 18.59 -16.22 -8.39
N PRO A 515 19.57 -16.49 -9.29
CA PRO A 515 19.90 -17.84 -9.77
C PRO A 515 20.05 -18.88 -8.66
N LYS A 516 20.66 -18.48 -7.52
CA LYS A 516 20.87 -19.34 -6.36
C LYS A 516 19.60 -19.96 -5.80
N PHE A 517 18.46 -19.24 -5.80
CA PHE A 517 17.20 -19.76 -5.28
C PHE A 517 16.53 -20.75 -6.24
N VAL A 518 16.60 -20.49 -7.56
CA VAL A 518 16.12 -21.43 -8.58
C VAL A 518 16.93 -22.73 -8.53
N ILE A 519 18.26 -22.63 -8.49
CA ILE A 519 19.18 -23.76 -8.38
C ILE A 519 18.93 -24.51 -7.06
N ALA A 520 18.80 -23.82 -5.92
CA ALA A 520 18.52 -24.45 -4.63
C ALA A 520 17.17 -25.19 -4.62
N ALA A 521 16.12 -24.63 -5.26
CA ALA A 521 14.81 -25.29 -5.35
C ALA A 521 14.87 -26.58 -6.21
N VAL A 522 15.60 -26.55 -7.33
CA VAL A 522 15.84 -27.74 -8.17
C VAL A 522 16.67 -28.79 -7.43
N LEU A 523 17.78 -28.39 -6.80
CA LEU A 523 18.63 -29.30 -6.02
C LEU A 523 17.89 -29.89 -4.81
N ALA A 524 17.06 -29.11 -4.12
CA ALA A 524 16.23 -29.60 -3.02
C ALA A 524 15.19 -30.62 -3.50
N LEU A 525 14.52 -30.37 -4.64
CA LEU A 525 13.58 -31.33 -5.23
C LEU A 525 14.29 -32.63 -5.63
N LEU A 526 15.50 -32.55 -6.21
CA LEU A 526 16.32 -33.72 -6.56
C LEU A 526 16.83 -34.47 -5.31
N ALA A 527 17.27 -33.77 -4.27
CA ALA A 527 17.73 -34.36 -3.01
C ALA A 527 16.59 -35.08 -2.25
N ILE A 528 15.40 -34.47 -2.17
CA ILE A 528 14.22 -35.12 -1.58
C ILE A 528 13.80 -36.33 -2.43
N ARG A 529 13.94 -36.27 -3.76
CA ARG A 529 13.74 -37.41 -4.67
C ARG A 529 14.69 -38.58 -4.42
N LEU A 530 15.90 -38.37 -3.90
CA LEU A 530 16.78 -39.50 -3.51
C LEU A 530 16.10 -40.39 -2.45
N LEU A 531 15.34 -39.78 -1.52
CA LEU A 531 14.56 -40.52 -0.51
C LEU A 531 13.44 -41.39 -1.13
N HIS A 532 13.05 -41.16 -2.39
CA HIS A 532 12.13 -42.03 -3.13
C HIS A 532 12.74 -43.40 -3.45
N PHE A 533 14.07 -43.53 -3.49
CA PHE A 533 14.77 -44.79 -3.74
C PHE A 533 15.17 -45.55 -2.47
N TRP A 534 15.25 -44.86 -1.32
CA TRP A 534 15.68 -45.45 -0.05
C TRP A 534 14.51 -46.17 0.66
N ALA A 535 14.69 -47.45 0.98
CA ALA A 535 13.63 -48.27 1.58
C ALA A 535 13.27 -47.80 3.01
N ASN A 536 12.00 -47.98 3.40
CA ASN A 536 11.62 -47.84 4.81
C ASN A 536 12.22 -49.02 5.60
N ALA A 537 13.31 -48.78 6.34
CA ALA A 537 13.59 -49.58 7.52
C ALA A 537 12.42 -49.45 8.53
N ARG A 538 12.23 -50.45 9.39
CA ARG A 538 11.15 -50.46 10.41
C ARG A 538 11.48 -49.56 11.62
N THR A 539 11.64 -48.26 11.42
CA THR A 539 11.99 -47.29 12.49
C THR A 539 10.79 -46.45 12.94
N ALA A 540 9.76 -47.11 13.49
CA ALA A 540 8.57 -46.45 14.02
C ALA A 540 7.89 -47.22 15.20
N PHE A 541 8.67 -47.89 16.05
CA PHE A 541 8.13 -48.80 17.09
C PHE A 541 8.60 -48.53 18.55
N ASP A 542 9.34 -47.46 18.84
CA ASP A 542 9.66 -47.07 20.24
C ASP A 542 9.15 -45.67 20.65
N LEU A 543 9.17 -44.69 19.73
CA LEU A 543 8.52 -43.41 20.02
C LEU A 543 6.99 -43.56 20.14
N LYS A 544 6.41 -44.52 19.41
CA LYS A 544 4.96 -44.75 19.39
C LYS A 544 4.45 -45.36 20.70
N SER A 545 5.17 -46.30 21.31
CA SER A 545 4.86 -46.88 22.62
C SER A 545 4.96 -45.83 23.73
N ARG A 546 6.03 -45.02 23.75
CA ARG A 546 6.18 -43.91 24.71
C ARG A 546 5.06 -42.85 24.58
N ILE A 547 4.64 -42.54 23.35
CA ILE A 547 3.48 -41.65 23.09
C ILE A 547 2.14 -42.33 23.44
N GLU A 548 2.06 -43.66 23.41
CA GLU A 548 0.91 -44.44 23.88
C GLU A 548 0.81 -44.50 25.42
N GLN A 549 1.93 -44.45 26.14
CA GLN A 549 1.93 -44.28 27.61
C GLN A 549 1.47 -42.87 28.01
N LEU A 550 1.84 -41.83 27.25
CA LEU A 550 1.32 -40.45 27.41
C LEU A 550 -0.11 -40.25 26.83
N ARG A 551 -0.92 -41.31 26.73
CA ARG A 551 -2.21 -41.29 25.99
C ARG A 551 -3.46 -41.45 26.84
N GLN A 552 -3.34 -41.74 28.14
CA GLN A 552 -4.46 -42.13 29.01
C GLN A 552 -4.93 -41.06 30.03
N THR A 553 -4.55 -39.78 29.88
CA THR A 553 -4.94 -38.71 30.82
C THR A 553 -5.85 -37.63 30.21
N ASP A 554 -6.69 -37.04 31.06
CA ASP A 554 -7.66 -35.97 30.73
C ASP A 554 -7.03 -34.72 30.10
N PHE A 555 -5.71 -34.58 30.22
CA PHE A 555 -4.90 -33.57 29.55
C PHE A 555 -5.21 -33.47 28.05
N ARG A 556 -5.55 -34.57 27.35
CA ARG A 556 -5.96 -34.52 25.93
C ARG A 556 -7.31 -33.83 25.69
N ALA A 557 -8.23 -33.86 26.65
CA ALA A 557 -9.49 -33.12 26.61
C ALA A 557 -9.29 -31.65 27.03
N ALA A 558 -8.40 -31.40 27.99
CA ALA A 558 -8.09 -30.05 28.50
C ALA A 558 -7.20 -29.22 27.55
N LEU A 559 -6.25 -29.83 26.85
CA LEU A 559 -5.23 -29.13 26.04
C LEU A 559 -5.80 -28.08 25.06
N PRO A 560 -6.90 -28.32 24.31
CA PRO A 560 -7.50 -27.28 23.46
C PRO A 560 -7.99 -26.05 24.24
N TYR A 561 -8.44 -26.23 25.48
CA TYR A 561 -8.88 -25.14 26.37
C TYR A 561 -7.68 -24.42 27.00
N LEU A 562 -6.62 -25.14 27.36
CA LEU A 562 -5.36 -24.54 27.84
C LEU A 562 -4.69 -23.68 26.75
N LEU A 563 -4.66 -24.17 25.50
CA LEU A 563 -4.18 -23.41 24.35
C LEU A 563 -5.06 -22.18 24.11
N LEU A 564 -6.38 -22.29 24.23
CA LEU A 564 -7.29 -21.14 24.11
C LEU A 564 -7.06 -20.12 25.23
N ALA A 565 -6.87 -20.55 26.47
CA ALA A 565 -6.56 -19.66 27.59
C ALA A 565 -5.24 -18.89 27.34
N ALA A 566 -4.19 -19.57 26.86
CA ALA A 566 -2.94 -18.93 26.47
C ALA A 566 -3.12 -17.92 25.32
N MET A 567 -3.93 -18.23 24.31
CA MET A 567 -4.25 -17.31 23.20
C MET A 567 -5.05 -16.09 23.65
N VAL A 568 -5.98 -16.27 24.61
CA VAL A 568 -6.76 -15.18 25.21
C VAL A 568 -5.88 -14.29 26.08
N LEU A 569 -4.98 -14.85 26.90
CA LEU A 569 -4.03 -14.08 27.71
C LEU A 569 -3.03 -13.30 26.85
N LEU A 570 -2.48 -13.92 25.80
CA LEU A 570 -1.63 -13.26 24.81
C LEU A 570 -2.38 -12.11 24.12
N GLY A 571 -3.57 -12.39 23.60
CA GLY A 571 -4.39 -11.40 22.89
C GLY A 571 -4.90 -10.27 23.78
N PHE A 572 -5.10 -10.52 25.08
CA PHE A 572 -5.36 -9.50 26.09
C PHE A 572 -4.14 -8.62 26.31
N GLY A 573 -2.96 -9.19 26.56
CA GLY A 573 -1.73 -8.44 26.78
C GLY A 573 -1.40 -7.49 25.62
N LEU A 574 -1.50 -8.00 24.38
CA LEU A 574 -1.31 -7.21 23.16
C LEU A 574 -2.31 -6.05 23.00
N ARG A 575 -3.53 -6.18 23.52
CA ARG A 575 -4.59 -5.14 23.46
C ARG A 575 -4.46 -4.14 24.60
N TYR A 576 -4.13 -4.61 25.80
CA TYR A 576 -3.97 -3.80 27.01
C TYR A 576 -2.71 -2.91 26.99
N GLN A 577 -1.66 -3.34 26.29
CA GLN A 577 -0.42 -2.56 26.14
C GLN A 577 -0.71 -1.16 25.57
N ASN A 578 -0.27 -0.12 26.29
CA ASN A 578 -0.39 1.30 25.91
C ASN A 578 -1.82 1.82 25.68
N LEU A 579 -2.85 1.16 26.23
CA LEU A 579 -4.28 1.48 26.01
C LEU A 579 -4.64 2.98 26.22
N GLY A 580 -4.08 3.61 27.26
CA GLY A 580 -4.30 5.03 27.57
C GLY A 580 -3.34 6.04 26.92
N TYR A 581 -2.34 5.58 26.15
CA TYR A 581 -1.22 6.43 25.73
C TYR A 581 -1.63 7.54 24.74
N MET A 582 -2.24 7.14 23.62
CA MET A 582 -2.69 8.05 22.56
C MET A 582 -3.86 8.90 23.06
N SER A 583 -3.96 10.17 22.65
CA SER A 583 -5.15 10.98 22.92
C SER A 583 -6.41 10.37 22.29
N PHE A 584 -7.58 10.78 22.76
CA PHE A 584 -8.85 10.46 22.10
C PHE A 584 -8.91 11.07 20.69
N ASP A 585 -9.56 10.36 19.78
CA ASP A 585 -10.00 10.92 18.50
C ASP A 585 -11.42 11.53 18.57
N HIS A 586 -11.86 12.18 17.49
CA HIS A 586 -13.14 12.89 17.45
C HIS A 586 -14.38 11.97 17.40
N ASP A 587 -14.24 10.75 16.86
CA ASP A 587 -15.28 9.70 16.89
C ASP A 587 -15.39 9.16 18.34
N GLU A 588 -14.26 8.92 19.02
CA GLU A 588 -14.21 8.52 20.44
C GLU A 588 -14.90 9.54 21.36
N MET A 589 -14.46 10.80 21.35
CA MET A 589 -15.09 11.84 22.19
C MET A 589 -16.55 12.11 21.82
N GLY A 590 -16.93 11.89 20.56
CA GLY A 590 -18.31 11.97 20.09
C GLY A 590 -19.25 10.92 20.70
N LEU A 591 -18.72 9.84 21.27
CA LEU A 591 -19.47 8.88 22.09
C LEU A 591 -19.27 9.12 23.60
N ILE A 592 -18.03 9.40 24.03
CA ILE A 592 -17.69 9.59 25.45
C ILE A 592 -18.49 10.76 26.05
N ASN A 593 -18.63 11.88 25.33
CA ASN A 593 -19.47 12.99 25.80
C ASN A 593 -20.96 12.59 25.89
N LYS A 594 -21.45 11.70 25.03
CA LYS A 594 -22.85 11.19 25.11
C LYS A 594 -23.05 10.23 26.27
N SER A 595 -22.04 9.44 26.63
CA SER A 595 -22.10 8.52 27.78
C SER A 595 -22.36 9.26 29.11
N LYS A 596 -21.89 10.52 29.24
CA LYS A 596 -22.14 11.37 30.41
C LYS A 596 -23.64 11.63 30.62
N GLY A 597 -24.43 11.69 29.54
CA GLY A 597 -25.88 11.86 29.59
C GLY A 597 -26.62 10.72 30.28
N VAL A 598 -26.07 9.49 30.27
CA VAL A 598 -26.69 8.31 30.91
C VAL A 598 -26.88 8.53 32.42
N PHE A 599 -25.94 9.23 33.08
CA PHE A 599 -26.05 9.56 34.51
C PHE A 599 -26.96 10.75 34.80
N LYS A 600 -27.24 11.61 33.82
CA LYS A 600 -28.13 12.78 33.98
C LYS A 600 -29.61 12.43 33.71
N LEU A 601 -29.90 11.74 32.59
CA LEU A 601 -31.26 11.50 32.10
C LEU A 601 -31.58 10.01 31.81
N GLY A 602 -30.67 9.08 32.12
CA GLY A 602 -30.87 7.64 31.90
C GLY A 602 -30.58 7.15 30.47
N PHE A 603 -30.37 8.05 29.51
CA PHE A 603 -30.02 7.73 28.11
C PHE A 603 -28.82 8.55 27.62
N PRO A 604 -28.09 8.12 26.58
CA PRO A 604 -26.92 8.85 26.10
C PRO A 604 -27.33 10.02 25.21
N TYR A 605 -26.83 11.22 25.53
CA TYR A 605 -27.16 12.45 24.81
C TYR A 605 -26.05 13.49 24.94
N VAL A 606 -26.02 14.46 24.02
CA VAL A 606 -25.17 15.65 24.11
C VAL A 606 -26.07 16.90 24.14
N GLU A 607 -25.67 17.90 24.92
CA GLU A 607 -26.24 19.25 24.84
C GLU A 607 -25.64 19.95 23.61
N TYR A 608 -26.49 20.33 22.65
CA TYR A 608 -26.13 20.89 21.36
C TYR A 608 -26.92 22.19 21.13
N ALA A 609 -26.23 23.34 21.13
CA ALA A 609 -26.85 24.66 21.05
C ALA A 609 -28.04 24.84 22.04
N GLY A 610 -27.85 24.40 23.30
CA GLY A 610 -28.89 24.43 24.34
C GLY A 610 -29.96 23.33 24.26
N GLN A 611 -30.04 22.55 23.18
CA GLN A 611 -31.00 21.45 23.03
C GLN A 611 -30.40 20.08 23.42
N ILE A 612 -31.25 19.17 23.90
CA ILE A 612 -30.87 17.79 24.18
C ILE A 612 -30.92 16.97 22.88
N ARG A 613 -29.76 16.49 22.42
CA ARG A 613 -29.64 15.63 21.25
C ARG A 613 -29.22 14.22 21.66
N TRP A 614 -30.19 13.29 21.70
CA TRP A 614 -29.94 11.89 22.03
C TRP A 614 -29.17 11.15 20.91
N ILE A 615 -28.60 10.00 21.27
CA ILE A 615 -27.87 9.14 20.33
C ILE A 615 -28.82 8.34 19.42
N THR A 616 -28.53 8.31 18.12
CA THR A 616 -29.32 7.61 17.07
C THR A 616 -28.45 6.84 16.06
N THR A 617 -27.24 6.49 16.52
CA THR A 617 -26.29 5.55 15.92
C THR A 617 -25.24 5.19 16.97
N TYR A 618 -24.82 3.93 17.05
CA TYR A 618 -23.89 3.40 18.06
C TYR A 618 -24.42 3.46 19.51
N GLU A 619 -25.74 3.43 19.68
CA GLU A 619 -26.49 3.68 20.92
C GLU A 619 -25.99 2.84 22.11
N LEU A 620 -25.72 1.55 21.91
CA LEU A 620 -25.28 0.63 22.95
C LEU A 620 -23.85 0.92 23.45
N VAL A 621 -22.99 1.51 22.63
CA VAL A 621 -21.57 1.75 22.95
C VAL A 621 -21.42 2.74 24.10
N ALA A 622 -22.25 3.79 24.12
CA ALA A 622 -22.23 4.80 25.16
C ALA A 622 -22.63 4.26 26.55
N TYR A 623 -23.48 3.23 26.62
CA TYR A 623 -23.78 2.55 27.89
C TYR A 623 -22.59 1.73 28.42
N ALA A 624 -21.84 1.06 27.53
CA ALA A 624 -20.63 0.33 27.91
C ALA A 624 -19.52 1.28 28.41
N GLN A 625 -19.39 2.46 27.78
CA GLN A 625 -18.52 3.55 28.24
C GLN A 625 -18.97 4.10 29.60
N ALA A 626 -20.25 4.40 29.78
CA ALA A 626 -20.81 4.88 31.06
C ALA A 626 -20.57 3.88 32.19
N LEU A 627 -20.81 2.58 31.95
CA LEU A 627 -20.54 1.54 32.96
C LEU A 627 -19.06 1.50 33.37
N SER A 628 -18.13 1.70 32.43
CA SER A 628 -16.70 1.81 32.74
C SER A 628 -16.37 3.10 33.51
N ALA A 629 -17.01 4.22 33.15
CA ALA A 629 -16.88 5.50 33.85
C ALA A 629 -17.34 5.42 35.32
N LEU A 630 -18.38 4.64 35.61
CA LEU A 630 -18.92 4.47 36.95
C LEU A 630 -17.91 3.84 37.93
N PHE A 631 -17.09 2.90 37.45
CA PHE A 631 -16.10 2.21 38.29
C PHE A 631 -14.70 2.86 38.26
N PHE A 632 -14.36 3.56 37.19
CA PHE A 632 -12.97 3.99 36.92
C PHE A 632 -12.81 5.47 36.54
N GLY A 633 -13.88 6.26 36.55
CA GLY A 633 -13.88 7.64 36.07
C GLY A 633 -13.66 7.76 34.55
N TYR A 634 -13.57 8.99 34.06
CA TYR A 634 -13.33 9.28 32.63
C TYR A 634 -11.84 9.45 32.34
N SER A 635 -11.25 8.49 31.62
CA SER A 635 -9.85 8.50 31.14
C SER A 635 -9.72 7.72 29.83
N GLU A 636 -8.63 7.90 29.09
CA GLU A 636 -8.33 7.13 27.88
C GLU A 636 -8.30 5.63 28.15
N TRP A 637 -7.72 5.22 29.28
CA TRP A 637 -7.69 3.82 29.70
C TRP A 637 -9.10 3.26 29.97
N SER A 638 -9.90 3.94 30.81
CA SER A 638 -11.23 3.45 31.21
C SER A 638 -12.23 3.48 30.06
N MET A 639 -12.20 4.47 29.16
CA MET A 639 -13.12 4.55 28.03
C MET A 639 -12.82 3.51 26.93
N ARG A 640 -11.57 3.05 26.82
CA ARG A 640 -11.15 2.01 25.86
C ARG A 640 -11.27 0.59 26.43
N LEU A 641 -11.29 0.44 27.76
CA LEU A 641 -11.39 -0.84 28.46
C LEU A 641 -12.54 -1.77 27.98
N PRO A 642 -13.78 -1.29 27.71
CA PRO A 642 -14.85 -2.16 27.21
C PRO A 642 -14.51 -2.84 25.87
N ASN A 643 -13.91 -2.10 24.94
CA ASN A 643 -13.50 -2.64 23.65
C ASN A 643 -12.25 -3.53 23.76
N CYS A 644 -11.35 -3.25 24.69
CA CYS A 644 -10.23 -4.15 25.00
C CYS A 644 -10.74 -5.50 25.50
N ILE A 645 -11.76 -5.51 26.37
CA ILE A 645 -12.42 -6.73 26.85
C ILE A 645 -13.16 -7.44 25.71
N MET A 646 -14.04 -6.77 24.96
CA MET A 646 -14.83 -7.40 23.89
C MET A 646 -13.94 -7.94 22.75
N GLY A 647 -12.92 -7.19 22.32
CA GLY A 647 -11.92 -7.65 21.35
C GLY A 647 -11.08 -8.83 21.85
N THR A 648 -10.89 -8.96 23.17
CA THR A 648 -10.28 -10.15 23.78
C THR A 648 -11.24 -11.33 23.78
N LEU A 649 -12.52 -11.13 24.15
CA LEU A 649 -13.54 -12.19 24.16
C LEU A 649 -13.83 -12.74 22.76
N SER A 650 -13.71 -11.93 21.71
CA SER A 650 -13.79 -12.38 20.31
C SER A 650 -12.82 -13.52 19.96
N ILE A 651 -11.65 -13.59 20.58
CA ILE A 651 -10.69 -14.71 20.43
C ILE A 651 -11.37 -16.03 20.85
N GLY A 652 -12.06 -16.01 22.00
CA GLY A 652 -12.83 -17.14 22.51
C GLY A 652 -14.01 -17.51 21.60
N VAL A 653 -14.77 -16.51 21.13
CA VAL A 653 -15.91 -16.73 20.23
C VAL A 653 -15.45 -17.36 18.92
N ILE A 654 -14.36 -16.88 18.31
CA ILE A 654 -13.79 -17.44 17.07
C ILE A 654 -13.34 -18.89 17.29
N ALA A 655 -12.69 -19.19 18.43
CA ALA A 655 -12.26 -20.54 18.75
C ALA A 655 -13.44 -21.52 18.89
N PHE A 656 -14.49 -21.15 19.63
CA PHE A 656 -15.67 -21.99 19.81
C PHE A 656 -16.53 -22.10 18.55
N MET A 657 -16.76 -20.99 17.84
CA MET A 657 -17.47 -20.98 16.56
C MET A 657 -16.73 -21.85 15.52
N GLY A 658 -15.41 -21.71 15.38
CA GLY A 658 -14.59 -22.53 14.50
C GLY A 658 -14.54 -24.01 14.91
N ARG A 659 -14.51 -24.31 16.22
CA ARG A 659 -14.67 -25.69 16.73
C ARG A 659 -16.00 -26.30 16.31
N ARG A 660 -17.09 -25.53 16.38
CA ARG A 660 -18.46 -26.02 16.11
C ARG A 660 -18.77 -26.14 14.63
N LEU A 661 -18.32 -25.20 13.80
CA LEU A 661 -18.45 -25.23 12.34
C LEU A 661 -17.55 -26.31 11.71
N PHE A 662 -16.36 -26.53 12.27
CA PHE A 662 -15.32 -27.38 11.69
C PHE A 662 -14.73 -28.36 12.72
N ASN A 663 -13.71 -27.94 13.47
CA ASN A 663 -13.01 -28.70 14.51
C ASN A 663 -12.05 -27.77 15.29
N TRP A 664 -11.48 -28.28 16.39
CA TRP A 664 -10.57 -27.51 17.25
C TRP A 664 -9.33 -26.93 16.52
N ARG A 665 -8.75 -27.63 15.53
CA ARG A 665 -7.57 -27.11 14.79
C ARG A 665 -7.92 -25.83 14.04
N VAL A 666 -9.09 -25.78 13.40
CA VAL A 666 -9.58 -24.59 12.68
C VAL A 666 -9.92 -23.46 13.65
N GLY A 667 -10.62 -23.76 14.75
CA GLY A 667 -10.97 -22.76 15.77
C GLY A 667 -9.75 -22.12 16.42
N LEU A 668 -8.81 -22.93 16.92
CA LEU A 668 -7.61 -22.43 17.60
C LEU A 668 -6.66 -21.69 16.65
N PHE A 669 -6.48 -22.15 15.41
CA PHE A 669 -5.64 -21.43 14.45
C PHE A 669 -6.26 -20.08 14.07
N ALA A 670 -7.56 -20.03 13.74
CA ALA A 670 -8.23 -18.77 13.44
C ALA A 670 -8.23 -17.79 14.63
N ALA A 671 -8.39 -18.30 15.85
CA ALA A 671 -8.32 -17.50 17.07
C ALA A 671 -6.91 -16.95 17.33
N PHE A 672 -5.86 -17.76 17.12
CA PHE A 672 -4.46 -17.33 17.24
C PHE A 672 -4.09 -16.24 16.24
N ILE A 673 -4.50 -16.39 14.98
CA ILE A 673 -4.34 -15.35 13.94
C ILE A 673 -5.02 -14.05 14.39
N TYR A 674 -6.30 -14.11 14.77
CA TYR A 674 -7.05 -12.95 15.23
C TYR A 674 -6.49 -12.30 16.52
N ALA A 675 -5.92 -13.10 17.43
CA ALA A 675 -5.25 -12.60 18.63
C ALA A 675 -4.05 -11.71 18.29
N CYS A 676 -3.26 -12.09 17.27
CA CYS A 676 -2.00 -11.45 16.89
C CYS A 676 -2.11 -10.42 15.76
N MET A 677 -3.26 -10.34 15.07
CA MET A 677 -3.44 -9.51 13.88
C MET A 677 -3.56 -8.01 14.24
N PRO A 678 -2.67 -7.12 13.72
CA PRO A 678 -2.61 -5.69 14.06
C PRO A 678 -3.95 -4.96 14.06
N LEU A 679 -4.72 -5.06 12.97
CA LEU A 679 -6.04 -4.42 12.83
C LEU A 679 -7.02 -4.77 13.96
N ASN A 680 -7.02 -6.04 14.41
CA ASN A 680 -7.90 -6.54 15.47
C ASN A 680 -7.37 -6.24 16.88
N ILE A 681 -6.12 -5.75 17.00
CA ILE A 681 -5.55 -5.20 18.23
C ILE A 681 -5.88 -3.70 18.30
N ARG A 682 -5.60 -2.94 17.24
CA ARG A 682 -5.80 -1.47 17.20
C ARG A 682 -7.25 -1.04 17.37
N TRP A 683 -8.23 -1.75 16.77
CA TRP A 683 -9.65 -1.47 17.02
C TRP A 683 -10.13 -1.86 18.42
N ALA A 684 -9.43 -2.76 19.13
CA ALA A 684 -9.70 -3.06 20.54
C ALA A 684 -9.05 -2.02 21.48
N GLN A 685 -8.14 -1.19 20.97
CA GLN A 685 -7.50 -0.05 21.65
C GLN A 685 -8.20 1.30 21.42
N ASN A 686 -9.41 1.31 20.84
CA ASN A 686 -10.14 2.52 20.49
C ASN A 686 -11.56 2.46 21.09
N ALA A 687 -12.06 3.56 21.65
CA ALA A 687 -13.33 3.64 22.37
C ALA A 687 -14.57 3.76 21.44
N PHE A 688 -14.44 3.37 20.16
CA PHE A 688 -15.49 3.47 19.15
C PHE A 688 -16.17 2.12 18.87
N TYR A 689 -17.30 2.12 18.13
CA TYR A 689 -18.15 0.93 17.97
C TYR A 689 -17.54 -0.38 17.42
N PRO A 690 -16.48 -0.41 16.56
CA PRO A 690 -16.19 -1.60 15.75
C PRO A 690 -15.91 -2.89 16.54
N SER A 691 -15.24 -2.83 17.70
CA SER A 691 -14.91 -4.03 18.48
C SER A 691 -16.14 -4.65 19.18
N GLN A 692 -17.00 -3.83 19.78
CA GLN A 692 -18.30 -4.26 20.30
C GLN A 692 -19.18 -4.87 19.19
N CYS A 693 -19.27 -4.18 18.05
CA CYS A 693 -20.03 -4.61 16.88
C CYS A 693 -19.54 -5.95 16.31
N GLN A 694 -18.23 -6.15 16.18
CA GLN A 694 -17.61 -7.40 15.75
C GLN A 694 -17.89 -8.54 16.74
N PHE A 695 -17.69 -8.32 18.04
CA PHE A 695 -17.95 -9.32 19.08
C PHE A 695 -19.41 -9.83 19.06
N LEU A 696 -20.37 -8.90 19.04
CA LEU A 696 -21.80 -9.24 19.01
C LEU A 696 -22.21 -9.89 17.68
N THR A 697 -21.62 -9.49 16.55
CA THR A 697 -21.84 -10.15 15.25
C THR A 697 -21.38 -11.60 15.28
N LEU A 698 -20.19 -11.89 15.83
CA LEU A 698 -19.65 -13.24 15.89
C LEU A 698 -20.54 -14.16 16.75
N LEU A 699 -21.11 -13.63 17.84
CA LEU A 699 -22.13 -14.35 18.64
C LEU A 699 -23.41 -14.60 17.83
N THR A 700 -23.93 -13.60 17.12
CA THR A 700 -25.13 -13.72 16.27
C THR A 700 -24.94 -14.79 15.18
N ILE A 701 -23.82 -14.77 14.47
CA ILE A 701 -23.47 -15.74 13.42
C ILE A 701 -23.32 -17.16 14.03
N TRP A 702 -22.65 -17.29 15.18
CA TRP A 702 -22.48 -18.59 15.83
C TRP A 702 -23.81 -19.16 16.33
N PHE A 703 -24.59 -18.39 17.06
CA PHE A 703 -25.88 -18.84 17.61
C PHE A 703 -26.90 -19.12 16.50
N PHE A 704 -26.94 -18.33 15.43
CA PHE A 704 -27.79 -18.64 14.28
C PHE A 704 -27.40 -19.96 13.62
N TYR A 705 -26.09 -20.23 13.45
CA TYR A 705 -25.63 -21.53 12.93
C TYR A 705 -26.10 -22.70 13.81
N GLU A 706 -25.97 -22.59 15.14
CA GLU A 706 -26.45 -23.63 16.06
C GLU A 706 -27.98 -23.81 15.98
N ALA A 707 -28.74 -22.72 15.85
CA ALA A 707 -30.18 -22.77 15.69
C ALA A 707 -30.62 -23.60 14.47
N ILE A 708 -29.95 -23.43 13.32
CA ILE A 708 -30.34 -24.06 12.04
C ILE A 708 -29.68 -25.43 11.78
N ARG A 709 -28.70 -25.83 12.58
CA ARG A 709 -27.86 -27.04 12.36
C ARG A 709 -28.64 -28.35 12.39
N VAL A 710 -29.69 -28.43 13.18
CA VAL A 710 -30.54 -29.63 13.41
C VAL A 710 -32.00 -29.36 13.01
N ARG A 711 -32.87 -30.36 13.14
CA ARG A 711 -34.34 -30.19 13.07
C ARG A 711 -34.93 -30.71 14.39
N PRO A 712 -35.95 -30.07 15.01
CA PRO A 712 -36.48 -28.72 14.74
C PRO A 712 -35.43 -27.60 14.96
N LEU A 713 -35.82 -26.33 14.80
CA LEU A 713 -34.94 -25.20 15.12
C LEU A 713 -34.64 -25.14 16.63
N GLN A 714 -33.38 -24.96 17.01
CA GLN A 714 -33.03 -24.88 18.43
C GLN A 714 -33.44 -23.53 19.04
N ARG A 715 -34.66 -23.48 19.60
CA ARG A 715 -35.29 -22.26 20.15
C ARG A 715 -34.39 -21.42 21.05
N ARG A 716 -33.59 -22.04 21.93
CA ARG A 716 -32.61 -21.34 22.80
C ARG A 716 -31.58 -20.54 22.00
N TYR A 717 -30.95 -21.17 21.01
CA TYR A 717 -29.97 -20.51 20.14
C TYR A 717 -30.61 -19.49 19.18
N LEU A 718 -31.86 -19.72 18.75
CA LEU A 718 -32.58 -18.75 17.92
C LEU A 718 -32.92 -17.47 18.70
N THR A 719 -33.34 -17.60 19.96
CA THR A 719 -33.50 -16.45 20.87
C THR A 719 -32.17 -15.77 21.15
N ALA A 720 -31.10 -16.53 21.43
CA ALA A 720 -29.78 -15.95 21.65
C ALA A 720 -29.29 -15.15 20.42
N ALA A 721 -29.44 -15.70 19.21
CA ALA A 721 -29.10 -15.01 17.97
C ALA A 721 -29.94 -13.75 17.73
N ALA A 722 -31.24 -13.77 18.07
CA ALA A 722 -32.10 -12.60 17.94
C ALA A 722 -31.74 -11.48 18.95
N VAL A 723 -31.45 -11.84 20.21
CA VAL A 723 -30.99 -10.89 21.22
C VAL A 723 -29.63 -10.30 20.83
N THR A 724 -28.66 -11.13 20.43
CA THR A 724 -27.37 -10.60 20.00
C THR A 724 -27.48 -9.80 18.71
N PHE A 725 -28.39 -10.13 17.78
CA PHE A 725 -28.65 -9.30 16.60
C PHE A 725 -29.15 -7.89 16.99
N CYS A 726 -30.13 -7.79 17.90
CA CYS A 726 -30.60 -6.49 18.38
C CYS A 726 -29.46 -5.67 19.02
N LEU A 727 -28.60 -6.31 19.82
CA LEU A 727 -27.43 -5.65 20.41
C LEU A 727 -26.37 -5.28 19.35
N THR A 728 -26.18 -6.10 18.30
CA THR A 728 -25.32 -5.78 17.16
C THR A 728 -25.84 -4.55 16.41
N TYR A 729 -27.14 -4.51 16.10
CA TYR A 729 -27.79 -3.41 15.39
C TYR A 729 -27.74 -2.09 16.18
N LEU A 730 -27.98 -2.15 17.50
CA LEU A 730 -27.80 -1.02 18.41
C LEU A 730 -26.32 -0.68 18.69
N SER A 731 -25.36 -1.47 18.17
CA SER A 731 -23.94 -1.11 18.16
C SER A 731 -23.53 -0.43 16.86
N TRP A 732 -24.16 -0.75 15.73
CA TRP A 732 -24.12 0.03 14.49
C TRP A 732 -25.24 -0.43 13.53
N GLU A 733 -26.07 0.50 13.06
CA GLU A 733 -27.24 0.22 12.24
C GLU A 733 -26.93 -0.44 10.88
N GLY A 734 -25.72 -0.25 10.36
CA GLY A 734 -25.27 -0.87 9.11
C GLY A 734 -25.17 -2.40 9.17
N THR A 735 -25.16 -2.99 10.37
CA THR A 735 -25.26 -4.46 10.51
C THR A 735 -26.65 -5.01 10.21
N GLY A 736 -27.64 -4.17 9.84
CA GLY A 736 -28.92 -4.64 9.28
C GLY A 736 -28.74 -5.59 8.09
N PHE A 737 -27.68 -5.42 7.30
CA PHE A 737 -27.28 -6.34 6.22
C PHE A 737 -26.98 -7.78 6.69
N LEU A 738 -26.81 -8.02 7.99
CA LEU A 738 -26.65 -9.36 8.54
C LEU A 738 -27.93 -10.20 8.39
N LEU A 739 -29.12 -9.60 8.39
CA LEU A 739 -30.40 -10.32 8.22
C LEU A 739 -30.50 -11.03 6.85
N PRO A 740 -30.38 -10.34 5.70
CA PRO A 740 -30.36 -11.02 4.40
C PRO A 740 -29.17 -11.99 4.26
N ALA A 741 -28.01 -11.68 4.86
CA ALA A 741 -26.86 -12.58 4.84
C ALA A 741 -27.13 -13.92 5.56
N VAL A 742 -27.70 -13.91 6.77
CA VAL A 742 -28.05 -15.16 7.48
C VAL A 742 -29.27 -15.86 6.89
N PHE A 743 -30.20 -15.13 6.28
CA PHE A 743 -31.33 -15.70 5.53
C PHE A 743 -30.87 -16.48 4.29
N ILE A 744 -30.04 -15.89 3.44
CA ILE A 744 -29.47 -16.58 2.27
C ILE A 744 -28.56 -17.73 2.73
N ALA A 745 -27.81 -17.57 3.82
CA ALA A 745 -27.01 -18.65 4.40
C ALA A 745 -27.87 -19.81 4.95
N LEU A 746 -29.06 -19.56 5.49
CA LEU A 746 -30.04 -20.61 5.82
C LEU A 746 -30.45 -21.37 4.56
N MET A 747 -30.82 -20.68 3.48
CA MET A 747 -31.20 -21.31 2.20
C MET A 747 -30.07 -22.16 1.61
N VAL A 748 -28.81 -21.70 1.66
CA VAL A 748 -27.63 -22.43 1.12
C VAL A 748 -27.19 -23.60 2.02
N VAL A 749 -27.43 -23.52 3.34
CA VAL A 749 -27.18 -24.63 4.28
C VAL A 749 -28.30 -25.68 4.21
N ARG A 750 -29.55 -25.25 3.95
CA ARG A 750 -30.78 -26.06 3.96
C ARG A 750 -31.57 -25.95 2.63
N PRO A 751 -30.95 -26.25 1.47
CA PRO A 751 -31.60 -26.07 0.17
C PRO A 751 -32.85 -26.97 0.05
N PHE A 752 -33.93 -26.40 -0.48
CA PHE A 752 -35.25 -27.03 -0.65
C PHE A 752 -35.92 -27.53 0.66
N GLU A 753 -35.38 -27.16 1.83
CA GLU A 753 -36.02 -27.45 3.11
C GLU A 753 -36.93 -26.27 3.52
N TRP A 754 -38.25 -26.48 3.65
CA TRP A 754 -39.22 -25.41 3.99
C TRP A 754 -39.89 -25.55 5.37
N TRP A 755 -39.56 -26.60 6.12
CA TRP A 755 -40.20 -26.93 7.40
C TRP A 755 -40.06 -25.84 8.48
N TRP A 756 -39.02 -25.02 8.42
CA TRP A 756 -38.75 -23.94 9.38
C TRP A 756 -39.75 -22.78 9.28
N LEU A 757 -40.48 -22.65 8.17
CA LEU A 757 -41.63 -21.74 8.04
C LEU A 757 -42.83 -22.15 8.94
N LYS A 758 -42.79 -23.34 9.56
CA LYS A 758 -43.82 -23.78 10.54
C LYS A 758 -43.42 -23.50 12.00
N GLU A 759 -42.23 -22.96 12.24
CA GLU A 759 -41.71 -22.72 13.59
C GLU A 759 -42.19 -21.38 14.15
N PHE A 760 -43.30 -21.36 14.89
CA PHE A 760 -43.85 -20.12 15.48
C PHE A 760 -42.81 -19.31 16.30
N HIS A 761 -41.83 -19.98 16.91
CA HIS A 761 -40.73 -19.33 17.64
C HIS A 761 -39.83 -18.46 16.75
N LEU A 762 -39.68 -18.79 15.46
CA LEU A 762 -38.96 -17.95 14.49
C LEU A 762 -39.67 -16.62 14.29
N TYR A 763 -41.00 -16.63 14.11
CA TYR A 763 -41.80 -15.42 13.95
C TYR A 763 -41.78 -14.54 15.20
N ARG A 764 -41.79 -15.13 16.40
CA ARG A 764 -41.58 -14.38 17.66
C ARG A 764 -40.22 -13.67 17.67
N CYS A 765 -39.14 -14.34 17.28
CA CYS A 765 -37.81 -13.73 17.17
C CYS A 765 -37.76 -12.62 16.11
N LEU A 766 -38.35 -12.85 14.93
CA LEU A 766 -38.44 -11.85 13.85
C LEU A 766 -39.23 -10.61 14.29
N PHE A 767 -40.34 -10.77 15.01
CA PHE A 767 -41.14 -9.67 15.54
C PHE A 767 -40.32 -8.76 16.48
N PHE A 768 -39.60 -9.35 17.45
CA PHE A 768 -38.77 -8.54 18.37
C PHE A 768 -37.60 -7.85 17.65
N MET A 769 -36.96 -8.49 16.67
CA MET A 769 -35.92 -7.85 15.87
C MET A 769 -36.48 -6.70 15.02
N ALA A 770 -37.64 -6.90 14.38
CA ALA A 770 -38.32 -5.86 13.60
C ALA A 770 -38.76 -4.68 14.48
N ALA A 771 -39.29 -4.93 15.68
CA ALA A 771 -39.69 -3.89 16.62
C ALA A 771 -38.50 -3.00 17.04
N VAL A 772 -37.33 -3.59 17.33
CA VAL A 772 -36.10 -2.83 17.65
C VAL A 772 -35.62 -2.02 16.45
N VAL A 773 -35.57 -2.61 15.26
CA VAL A 773 -35.14 -1.93 14.02
C VAL A 773 -36.06 -0.75 13.68
N VAL A 774 -37.39 -0.94 13.74
CA VAL A 774 -38.37 0.11 13.47
C VAL A 774 -38.31 1.22 14.53
N ALA A 775 -38.24 0.88 15.82
CA ALA A 775 -38.15 1.88 16.89
C ALA A 775 -36.87 2.74 16.80
N GLN A 776 -35.73 2.12 16.48
CA GLN A 776 -34.47 2.82 16.27
C GLN A 776 -34.53 3.73 15.03
N TYR A 777 -35.09 3.23 13.92
CA TYR A 777 -35.25 4.01 12.70
C TYR A 777 -36.17 5.23 12.91
N CYS A 778 -37.33 5.05 13.55
CA CYS A 778 -38.23 6.15 13.91
C CYS A 778 -37.56 7.18 14.83
N SER A 779 -36.80 6.74 15.85
CA SER A 779 -36.03 7.63 16.73
C SER A 779 -34.99 8.44 15.95
N ARG A 780 -34.32 7.82 14.96
CA ARG A 780 -33.35 8.49 14.09
C ARG A 780 -34.00 9.52 13.15
N THR A 781 -35.18 9.25 12.61
CA THR A 781 -35.96 10.23 11.82
C THR A 781 -36.33 11.43 12.69
N ILE A 782 -37.00 11.20 13.83
CA ILE A 782 -37.48 12.26 14.73
C ILE A 782 -36.33 13.14 15.26
N ALA A 783 -35.15 12.57 15.51
CA ALA A 783 -33.96 13.32 15.92
C ALA A 783 -33.25 14.10 14.79
N GLY A 784 -33.68 13.93 13.54
CA GLY A 784 -33.14 14.61 12.36
C GLY A 784 -33.88 15.88 12.00
N ASP A 785 -35.20 15.88 12.17
CA ASP A 785 -36.12 16.94 11.70
C ASP A 785 -35.93 18.34 12.33
N PRO A 786 -35.53 18.53 13.62
CA PRO A 786 -35.55 19.86 14.26
C PRO A 786 -34.54 20.90 13.75
N TYR A 787 -33.58 20.52 12.91
CA TYR A 787 -32.40 21.35 12.63
C TYR A 787 -32.24 21.67 11.14
N LEU A 788 -32.35 22.95 10.78
CA LEU A 788 -31.96 23.44 9.46
C LEU A 788 -30.43 23.42 9.35
N MET A 789 -29.90 22.40 8.69
CA MET A 789 -28.46 22.17 8.52
C MET A 789 -28.05 22.31 7.06
N VAL A 790 -26.99 23.07 6.81
CA VAL A 790 -26.37 23.27 5.48
C VAL A 790 -25.17 22.33 5.34
N GLY A 791 -24.83 21.95 4.10
CA GLY A 791 -23.75 21.01 3.80
C GLY A 791 -24.17 19.54 3.95
N SER A 792 -23.23 18.63 3.63
CA SER A 792 -23.47 17.18 3.64
C SER A 792 -22.66 16.46 4.72
N GLY A 793 -23.02 15.20 4.99
CA GLY A 793 -22.30 14.37 5.97
C GLY A 793 -22.92 12.99 6.14
N LEU A 794 -22.18 12.08 6.78
CA LEU A 794 -22.54 10.67 6.95
C LEU A 794 -23.94 10.43 7.57
N SER A 795 -24.46 11.37 8.38
CA SER A 795 -25.83 11.31 8.91
C SER A 795 -26.91 11.23 7.82
N ASN A 796 -26.62 11.79 6.64
CA ASN A 796 -27.57 11.88 5.52
C ASN A 796 -27.66 10.56 4.74
N VAL A 797 -26.70 9.65 4.92
CA VAL A 797 -26.76 8.27 4.39
C VAL A 797 -27.60 7.43 5.37
N ALA A 798 -28.91 7.62 5.31
CA ALA A 798 -29.88 7.00 6.21
C ALA A 798 -30.25 5.57 5.77
N GLY A 799 -29.31 4.63 5.93
CA GLY A 799 -29.53 3.21 5.64
C GLY A 799 -29.17 2.81 4.20
N PRO A 800 -29.70 1.67 3.70
CA PRO A 800 -29.37 1.14 2.37
C PRO A 800 -29.84 2.07 1.23
N SER A 801 -28.95 2.27 0.28
CA SER A 801 -29.12 3.13 -0.91
C SER A 801 -28.72 2.38 -2.18
N LEU A 802 -29.18 2.76 -3.36
CA LEU A 802 -28.69 2.16 -4.63
C LEU A 802 -27.33 2.77 -5.02
N PHE A 803 -26.28 2.49 -4.24
CA PHE A 803 -24.99 3.19 -4.34
C PHE A 803 -24.32 2.99 -5.70
N PHE A 804 -24.53 1.85 -6.35
CA PHE A 804 -24.08 1.55 -7.72
C PHE A 804 -24.67 2.47 -8.82
N LEU A 805 -25.66 3.31 -8.50
CA LEU A 805 -26.18 4.35 -9.39
C LEU A 805 -25.52 5.73 -9.18
N THR A 806 -24.56 5.85 -8.26
CA THR A 806 -23.92 7.13 -7.93
C THR A 806 -22.53 7.26 -8.56
N PRO A 807 -22.07 8.47 -8.94
CA PRO A 807 -20.71 8.68 -9.49
C PRO A 807 -19.56 8.35 -8.51
N ALA A 808 -19.84 8.14 -7.22
CA ALA A 808 -18.85 7.77 -6.21
C ALA A 808 -18.68 6.24 -6.04
N TYR A 809 -19.39 5.44 -6.83
CA TYR A 809 -19.33 3.98 -6.77
C TYR A 809 -17.97 3.43 -7.20
N THR A 810 -17.29 2.78 -6.27
CA THR A 810 -15.95 2.18 -6.43
C THR A 810 -16.01 0.70 -6.00
N PRO A 811 -16.45 -0.22 -6.88
CA PRO A 811 -16.70 -1.63 -6.54
C PRO A 811 -15.47 -2.38 -6.02
N GLU A 812 -14.27 -1.96 -6.45
CA GLU A 812 -12.97 -2.46 -6.01
C GLU A 812 -12.64 -2.12 -4.55
N PHE A 813 -13.26 -1.10 -3.94
CA PHE A 813 -12.88 -0.62 -2.61
C PHE A 813 -12.86 -1.72 -1.53
N TYR A 814 -13.89 -2.58 -1.47
CA TYR A 814 -13.90 -3.71 -0.53
C TYR A 814 -13.22 -4.96 -1.08
N ILE A 815 -12.84 -5.01 -2.36
CA ILE A 815 -11.87 -6.01 -2.85
C ILE A 815 -10.52 -5.70 -2.20
N ASP A 816 -10.05 -4.46 -2.29
CA ASP A 816 -8.75 -4.05 -1.75
C ASP A 816 -8.74 -4.02 -0.22
N LYS A 817 -9.74 -3.41 0.42
CA LYS A 817 -9.73 -3.19 1.88
C LYS A 817 -10.21 -4.38 2.71
N LEU A 818 -10.73 -5.45 2.10
CA LEU A 818 -11.06 -6.72 2.79
C LEU A 818 -10.31 -7.92 2.20
N TRP A 819 -10.49 -8.22 0.91
CA TRP A 819 -10.01 -9.48 0.32
C TRP A 819 -8.52 -9.46 -0.03
N LEU A 820 -8.01 -8.34 -0.56
CA LEU A 820 -6.60 -8.15 -0.95
C LEU A 820 -5.82 -7.30 0.07
N SER A 821 -6.43 -7.00 1.21
CA SER A 821 -5.81 -6.29 2.32
C SER A 821 -4.51 -6.98 2.76
N GLU A 822 -3.47 -6.19 3.06
CA GLU A 822 -2.09 -6.65 3.31
C GLU A 822 -1.98 -7.92 4.16
N ASN A 823 -2.75 -7.99 5.25
CA ASN A 823 -2.75 -9.08 6.24
C ASN A 823 -3.72 -10.25 5.90
N GLN A 824 -4.35 -10.24 4.72
CA GLN A 824 -5.48 -11.12 4.36
C GLN A 824 -5.35 -11.84 3.01
N VAL A 825 -4.49 -11.35 2.09
CA VAL A 825 -4.26 -11.93 0.75
C VAL A 825 -4.17 -13.46 0.73
N PHE A 826 -3.34 -14.08 1.57
CA PHE A 826 -3.20 -15.55 1.55
C PHE A 826 -4.41 -16.29 2.13
N PHE A 827 -5.19 -15.69 3.02
CA PHE A 827 -6.47 -16.27 3.45
C PHE A 827 -7.47 -16.28 2.30
N THR A 828 -7.53 -15.21 1.51
CA THR A 828 -8.33 -15.11 0.29
C THR A 828 -7.91 -16.16 -0.76
N ILE A 829 -6.61 -16.29 -1.03
CA ILE A 829 -6.08 -17.34 -1.92
C ILE A 829 -6.47 -18.74 -1.39
N MET A 830 -6.34 -18.99 -0.09
CA MET A 830 -6.76 -20.26 0.51
C MET A 830 -8.27 -20.51 0.42
N ILE A 831 -9.13 -19.48 0.54
CA ILE A 831 -10.59 -19.61 0.33
C ILE A 831 -10.88 -20.08 -1.10
N PHE A 832 -10.29 -19.43 -2.11
CA PHE A 832 -10.52 -19.79 -3.52
C PHE A 832 -9.95 -21.16 -3.89
N LEU A 833 -8.73 -21.50 -3.43
CA LEU A 833 -8.19 -22.86 -3.59
C LEU A 833 -8.97 -23.92 -2.78
N GLY A 834 -9.57 -23.52 -1.66
CA GLY A 834 -10.34 -24.39 -0.76
C GLY A 834 -11.76 -24.69 -1.24
N LEU A 835 -12.38 -23.81 -2.03
CA LEU A 835 -13.78 -23.88 -2.50
C LEU A 835 -14.19 -25.29 -2.97
N PRO A 836 -13.51 -25.93 -3.96
CA PRO A 836 -13.91 -27.24 -4.49
C PRO A 836 -13.85 -28.40 -3.47
N PHE A 837 -13.14 -28.19 -2.36
CA PHE A 837 -12.88 -29.22 -1.35
C PHE A 837 -13.69 -29.00 -0.06
N CYS A 838 -14.09 -27.76 0.20
CA CYS A 838 -14.75 -27.33 1.43
C CYS A 838 -16.26 -27.10 1.26
N TRP A 839 -16.76 -26.82 0.04
CA TRP A 839 -18.21 -26.57 -0.21
C TRP A 839 -19.16 -27.70 0.20
N ALA A 840 -18.66 -28.93 0.31
CA ALA A 840 -19.42 -30.06 0.86
C ALA A 840 -19.68 -29.94 2.38
N LYS A 841 -18.86 -29.17 3.12
CA LYS A 841 -19.01 -28.93 4.56
C LYS A 841 -20.04 -27.82 4.80
N ARG A 842 -21.16 -28.13 5.47
CA ARG A 842 -22.22 -27.15 5.79
C ARG A 842 -21.67 -25.88 6.47
N GLY A 843 -20.73 -26.02 7.40
CA GLY A 843 -20.10 -24.88 8.08
C GLY A 843 -19.25 -23.97 7.16
N PHE A 844 -18.63 -24.52 6.10
CA PHE A 844 -17.89 -23.72 5.13
C PHE A 844 -18.85 -22.90 4.26
N ARG A 845 -19.92 -23.53 3.76
CA ARG A 845 -20.96 -22.83 3.00
C ARG A 845 -21.57 -21.71 3.83
N TYR A 846 -21.92 -21.98 5.08
CA TYR A 846 -22.50 -20.99 5.98
C TYR A 846 -21.62 -19.73 6.11
N VAL A 847 -20.35 -19.91 6.55
CA VAL A 847 -19.40 -18.78 6.71
C VAL A 847 -19.19 -18.04 5.39
N LEU A 848 -19.00 -18.77 4.29
CA LEU A 848 -18.65 -18.18 3.01
C LEU A 848 -19.83 -17.45 2.36
N THR A 849 -21.07 -17.94 2.53
CA THR A 849 -22.28 -17.24 2.09
C THR A 849 -22.52 -15.98 2.91
N VAL A 850 -22.37 -16.00 4.24
CA VAL A 850 -22.48 -14.78 5.05
C VAL A 850 -21.42 -13.76 4.63
N LEU A 851 -20.17 -14.18 4.45
CA LEU A 851 -19.07 -13.32 4.00
C LEU A 851 -19.33 -12.68 2.62
N PHE A 852 -19.68 -13.47 1.60
CA PHE A 852 -19.94 -12.94 0.26
C PHE A 852 -21.18 -12.05 0.20
N VAL A 853 -22.27 -12.38 0.91
CA VAL A 853 -23.47 -11.53 0.93
C VAL A 853 -23.22 -10.23 1.67
N LEU A 854 -22.50 -10.24 2.79
CA LEU A 854 -22.11 -9.00 3.47
C LEU A 854 -21.21 -8.13 2.60
N TRP A 855 -20.18 -8.69 1.96
CA TRP A 855 -19.33 -7.96 1.02
C TRP A 855 -20.13 -7.37 -0.15
N PHE A 856 -21.01 -8.15 -0.79
CA PHE A 856 -21.87 -7.69 -1.89
C PHE A 856 -22.77 -6.53 -1.45
N LEU A 857 -23.40 -6.65 -0.27
CA LEU A 857 -24.29 -5.62 0.27
C LEU A 857 -23.55 -4.33 0.65
N HIS A 858 -22.37 -4.42 1.28
CA HIS A 858 -21.57 -3.23 1.59
C HIS A 858 -21.03 -2.55 0.34
N THR A 859 -20.70 -3.31 -0.70
CA THR A 859 -20.22 -2.76 -1.97
C THR A 859 -21.34 -2.06 -2.73
N ASN A 860 -22.51 -2.70 -2.89
CA ASN A 860 -23.58 -2.19 -3.75
C ASN A 860 -24.58 -1.25 -3.06
N PHE A 861 -24.74 -1.33 -1.72
CA PHE A 861 -25.84 -0.67 -1.01
C PHE A 861 -25.45 0.36 0.07
N LEU A 862 -24.17 0.52 0.39
CA LEU A 862 -23.69 1.47 1.41
C LEU A 862 -22.96 2.66 0.76
N ALA A 863 -23.65 3.79 0.59
CA ALA A 863 -23.08 5.03 0.02
C ALA A 863 -22.12 5.79 0.96
N ALA A 864 -21.36 5.07 1.77
CA ALA A 864 -20.28 5.58 2.61
C ALA A 864 -19.19 4.51 2.75
N LEU A 865 -18.10 4.67 2.02
CA LEU A 865 -17.00 3.69 1.99
C LEU A 865 -15.97 3.97 3.09
N SER A 866 -15.62 2.96 3.87
CA SER A 866 -14.57 3.05 4.88
C SER A 866 -14.10 1.65 5.32
N PRO A 867 -12.80 1.42 5.58
CA PRO A 867 -12.30 0.09 5.98
C PRO A 867 -12.89 -0.42 7.31
N ARG A 868 -13.40 0.49 8.16
CA ARG A 868 -14.09 0.11 9.42
C ARG A 868 -15.40 -0.65 9.18
N TYR A 869 -16.06 -0.47 8.04
CA TYR A 869 -17.35 -1.10 7.77
C TYR A 869 -17.25 -2.58 7.39
N CYS A 870 -16.11 -3.06 6.90
CA CYS A 870 -15.87 -4.50 6.71
C CYS A 870 -15.26 -5.19 7.95
N TYR A 871 -14.78 -4.44 8.95
CA TYR A 871 -14.14 -4.98 10.15
C TYR A 871 -15.01 -6.00 10.91
N TYR A 872 -16.31 -5.73 11.02
CA TYR A 872 -17.18 -6.53 11.88
C TYR A 872 -17.44 -7.97 11.37
N TYR A 873 -17.20 -8.23 10.08
CA TYR A 873 -17.23 -9.57 9.47
C TYR A 873 -15.87 -10.05 8.93
N GLN A 874 -14.81 -9.25 9.09
CA GLN A 874 -13.42 -9.61 8.76
C GLN A 874 -12.97 -10.99 9.30
N PRO A 875 -13.33 -11.41 10.54
CA PRO A 875 -12.91 -12.73 11.04
C PRO A 875 -13.49 -13.93 10.28
N LEU A 876 -14.52 -13.73 9.43
CA LEU A 876 -15.01 -14.77 8.53
C LEU A 876 -13.99 -15.10 7.44
N VAL A 877 -13.19 -14.14 6.99
CA VAL A 877 -12.06 -14.35 6.05
C VAL A 877 -11.00 -15.22 6.70
N ILE A 878 -10.57 -14.85 7.92
CA ILE A 878 -9.61 -15.63 8.73
C ILE A 878 -10.11 -17.07 8.90
N LEU A 879 -11.38 -17.22 9.32
CA LEU A 879 -11.95 -18.53 9.62
C LEU A 879 -12.15 -19.41 8.38
N ALA A 880 -12.59 -18.83 7.26
CA ALA A 880 -12.76 -19.56 5.99
C ALA A 880 -11.40 -19.95 5.38
N GLY A 881 -10.40 -19.05 5.37
CA GLY A 881 -9.04 -19.36 4.92
C GLY A 881 -8.37 -20.41 5.81
N SER A 882 -8.52 -20.32 7.13
CA SER A 882 -8.06 -21.34 8.09
C SER A 882 -8.73 -22.70 7.85
N ALA A 883 -10.05 -22.71 7.65
CA ALA A 883 -10.81 -23.93 7.35
C ALA A 883 -10.36 -24.56 6.03
N ALA A 884 -10.07 -23.75 5.01
CA ALA A 884 -9.56 -24.20 3.73
C ALA A 884 -8.15 -24.79 3.84
N ALA A 885 -7.19 -24.04 4.39
CA ALA A 885 -5.80 -24.47 4.54
C ALA A 885 -5.67 -25.79 5.34
N ILE A 886 -6.40 -25.91 6.46
CA ILE A 886 -6.42 -27.14 7.26
C ILE A 886 -7.12 -28.29 6.52
N THR A 887 -8.13 -28.00 5.68
CA THR A 887 -8.75 -29.03 4.82
C THR A 887 -7.80 -29.49 3.72
N LEU A 888 -7.02 -28.59 3.11
CA LEU A 888 -6.00 -28.91 2.12
C LEU A 888 -4.88 -29.76 2.74
N TYR A 889 -4.38 -29.36 3.92
CA TYR A 889 -3.43 -30.14 4.72
C TYR A 889 -3.97 -31.57 4.99
N ASP A 890 -5.21 -31.71 5.46
CA ASP A 890 -5.84 -33.02 5.67
C ASP A 890 -5.96 -33.86 4.37
N ARG A 891 -6.04 -33.22 3.19
CA ARG A 891 -5.97 -33.91 1.89
C ARG A 891 -4.56 -34.39 1.57
N LEU A 892 -3.52 -33.60 1.83
CA LEU A 892 -2.12 -34.00 1.63
C LEU A 892 -1.76 -35.20 2.52
N VAL A 893 -2.14 -35.15 3.80
CA VAL A 893 -1.95 -36.27 4.73
C VAL A 893 -2.75 -37.50 4.28
N SER A 894 -3.98 -37.34 3.79
CA SER A 894 -4.75 -38.46 3.22
C SER A 894 -4.12 -39.02 1.93
N LEU A 895 -3.44 -38.20 1.12
CA LEU A 895 -2.70 -38.65 -0.05
C LEU A 895 -1.47 -39.47 0.35
N ALA A 896 -0.72 -39.05 1.38
CA ALA A 896 0.44 -39.78 1.89
C ALA A 896 0.10 -41.21 2.36
N HIS A 897 -0.99 -41.36 3.13
CA HIS A 897 -1.48 -42.69 3.55
C HIS A 897 -1.90 -43.54 2.34
N ARG A 898 -2.52 -42.95 1.31
CA ARG A 898 -2.91 -43.65 0.06
C ARG A 898 -1.71 -44.02 -0.83
N ALA A 899 -0.60 -43.29 -0.73
CA ALA A 899 0.64 -43.54 -1.47
C ALA A 899 1.54 -44.63 -0.83
N GLY A 900 0.95 -45.56 -0.06
CA GLY A 900 1.65 -46.64 0.63
C GLY A 900 2.14 -46.29 2.04
N ASP A 901 1.64 -45.20 2.65
CA ASP A 901 1.90 -44.78 4.03
C ASP A 901 3.40 -44.65 4.42
N ALA A 902 4.25 -44.34 3.43
CA ALA A 902 5.67 -44.20 3.67
C ALA A 902 5.99 -43.01 4.58
N THR A 903 6.91 -43.18 5.53
CA THR A 903 7.29 -42.12 6.48
C THR A 903 7.73 -40.84 5.78
N VAL A 904 8.55 -40.94 4.72
CA VAL A 904 8.98 -39.79 3.90
C VAL A 904 7.79 -39.04 3.28
N ALA A 905 6.78 -39.77 2.78
CA ALA A 905 5.58 -39.18 2.18
C ALA A 905 4.73 -38.43 3.23
N ARG A 906 4.63 -38.97 4.46
CA ARG A 906 3.98 -38.27 5.57
C ARG A 906 4.77 -37.03 6.00
N VAL A 907 6.09 -37.13 6.12
CA VAL A 907 6.95 -35.99 6.48
C VAL A 907 6.79 -34.85 5.47
N ALA A 908 6.82 -35.14 4.16
CA ALA A 908 6.59 -34.13 3.13
C ALA A 908 5.17 -33.52 3.18
N ALA A 909 4.13 -34.32 3.42
CA ALA A 909 2.77 -33.82 3.61
C ALA A 909 2.62 -32.91 4.85
N HIS A 910 3.25 -33.28 5.96
CA HIS A 910 3.26 -32.50 7.19
C HIS A 910 4.10 -31.22 7.07
N ALA A 911 5.27 -31.28 6.42
CA ALA A 911 6.10 -30.11 6.13
C ALA A 911 5.35 -29.10 5.23
N THR A 912 4.68 -29.57 4.16
CA THR A 912 3.85 -28.72 3.30
C THR A 912 2.72 -28.06 4.10
N GLY A 913 1.97 -28.85 4.87
CA GLY A 913 0.83 -28.35 5.64
C GLY A 913 1.24 -27.38 6.75
N LEU A 914 2.37 -27.62 7.42
CA LEU A 914 2.92 -26.70 8.41
C LEU A 914 3.43 -25.42 7.75
N ALA A 915 4.19 -25.51 6.65
CA ALA A 915 4.71 -24.34 5.93
C ALA A 915 3.59 -23.42 5.42
N VAL A 916 2.45 -23.95 4.97
CA VAL A 916 1.27 -23.15 4.59
C VAL A 916 0.61 -22.47 5.80
N LEU A 917 0.58 -23.12 6.98
CA LEU A 917 0.07 -22.48 8.21
C LEU A 917 1.06 -21.43 8.75
N THR A 918 2.37 -21.65 8.62
CA THR A 918 3.41 -20.67 8.94
C THR A 918 3.33 -19.47 8.00
N LEU A 919 3.15 -19.68 6.69
CA LEU A 919 2.91 -18.62 5.70
C LEU A 919 1.71 -17.74 6.07
N LEU A 920 0.57 -18.35 6.39
CA LEU A 920 -0.64 -17.64 6.82
C LEU A 920 -0.43 -16.85 8.12
N PHE A 921 0.37 -17.36 9.05
CA PHE A 921 0.73 -16.62 10.27
C PHE A 921 1.68 -15.46 9.95
N LEU A 922 2.78 -15.70 9.24
CA LEU A 922 3.82 -14.70 8.92
C LEU A 922 3.28 -13.50 8.14
N GLN A 923 2.28 -13.72 7.28
CA GLN A 923 1.62 -12.64 6.54
C GLN A 923 0.46 -11.98 7.29
N SER A 924 -0.07 -12.57 8.38
CA SER A 924 -1.14 -11.93 9.17
C SER A 924 -0.65 -11.00 10.29
N ASN A 925 0.67 -10.77 10.42
CA ASN A 925 1.23 -9.98 11.51
C ASN A 925 2.59 -9.32 11.18
N GLU A 926 2.90 -8.24 11.90
CA GLU A 926 4.12 -7.43 11.73
C GLU A 926 5.31 -7.88 12.61
N ALA A 927 5.20 -8.97 13.39
CA ALA A 927 6.25 -9.33 14.36
C ALA A 927 7.52 -9.90 13.71
N VAL A 928 7.39 -10.51 12.52
CA VAL A 928 8.50 -11.11 11.75
C VAL A 928 8.74 -10.35 10.45
N MET A 929 7.67 -10.09 9.70
CA MET A 929 7.64 -9.24 8.52
C MET A 929 7.36 -7.79 8.98
N LYS A 930 8.37 -7.08 9.46
CA LYS A 930 8.19 -5.80 10.18
C LYS A 930 7.75 -4.64 9.29
N GLU A 931 8.19 -4.65 8.04
CA GLU A 931 8.10 -3.53 7.10
C GLU A 931 7.67 -4.04 5.71
N TYR A 932 6.67 -4.93 5.66
CA TYR A 932 6.16 -5.41 4.37
C TYR A 932 5.15 -4.45 3.75
N ALA A 933 5.16 -4.34 2.42
CA ALA A 933 4.17 -3.63 1.62
C ALA A 933 3.53 -4.62 0.63
N LEU A 934 2.32 -5.11 0.96
CA LEU A 934 1.49 -5.91 0.05
C LEU A 934 0.35 -5.08 -0.56
N SER A 935 0.20 -3.80 -0.18
CA SER A 935 -0.69 -2.87 -0.86
C SER A 935 -0.19 -2.52 -2.27
N SER A 936 -1.06 -1.95 -3.10
CA SER A 936 -0.70 -1.45 -4.44
C SER A 936 0.23 -0.23 -4.34
N LYS A 937 1.08 -0.01 -5.36
CA LYS A 937 2.06 1.11 -5.38
C LYS A 937 1.29 2.44 -5.35
N GLY A 938 1.25 3.08 -4.18
CA GLY A 938 0.50 4.32 -3.90
C GLY A 938 -0.59 4.20 -2.83
N ASP A 939 -0.94 2.99 -2.37
CA ASP A 939 -1.95 2.79 -1.33
C ASP A 939 -1.32 2.78 0.07
N GLU A 940 -1.34 3.94 0.73
CA GLU A 940 -0.82 4.14 2.09
C GLU A 940 -1.49 3.19 3.12
N PRO A 941 -0.71 2.50 3.98
CA PRO A 941 -1.28 1.67 5.04
C PRO A 941 -2.06 2.53 6.04
N THR A 942 -3.37 2.30 6.12
CA THR A 942 -4.25 3.14 6.95
C THR A 942 -3.84 3.15 8.42
N LEU A 943 -4.04 4.27 9.11
CA LEU A 943 -3.50 4.50 10.47
C LEU A 943 -3.84 3.40 11.50
N MET A 944 -4.98 2.70 11.33
CA MET A 944 -5.44 1.63 12.23
C MET A 944 -5.15 0.21 11.73
N THR A 945 -4.54 0.03 10.56
CA THR A 945 -4.12 -1.31 10.06
C THR A 945 -2.74 -1.76 10.55
N ARG A 946 -1.91 -0.87 11.11
CA ARG A 946 -0.56 -1.21 11.59
C ARG A 946 -0.33 -0.94 13.09
N MET A 947 0.61 -1.67 13.70
CA MET A 947 1.03 -1.46 15.09
C MET A 947 2.01 -0.27 15.23
N ASN A 948 1.94 0.43 16.37
CA ASN A 948 2.79 1.56 16.73
C ASN A 948 2.77 2.72 15.69
N THR A 949 1.57 3.08 15.27
CA THR A 949 1.27 4.26 14.45
C THR A 949 0.73 5.39 15.33
N TYR A 950 1.18 6.62 15.10
CA TYR A 950 0.47 7.79 15.62
C TYR A 950 -0.86 8.01 14.86
N ARG A 951 -1.82 8.73 15.46
CA ARG A 951 -3.11 9.07 14.81
C ARG A 951 -3.27 10.58 14.66
N TYR A 952 -3.62 11.28 15.75
CA TYR A 952 -3.74 12.74 15.80
C TYR A 952 -3.31 13.22 17.20
N ASP A 953 -2.56 14.32 17.31
CA ASP A 953 -2.11 14.86 18.60
C ASP A 953 -3.05 15.94 19.16
N TYR A 954 -4.25 15.51 19.57
CA TYR A 954 -5.21 16.45 20.18
C TYR A 954 -4.78 16.93 21.57
N ARG A 955 -4.01 16.11 22.31
CA ARG A 955 -3.55 16.44 23.66
C ARG A 955 -2.47 17.52 23.60
N GLY A 956 -1.39 17.30 22.84
CA GLY A 956 -0.27 18.25 22.75
C GLY A 956 -0.71 19.64 22.27
N ALA A 957 -1.51 19.72 21.21
CA ALA A 957 -2.00 20.99 20.69
C ALA A 957 -2.92 21.75 21.68
N ALA A 958 -3.74 21.04 22.45
CA ALA A 958 -4.63 21.64 23.44
C ALA A 958 -3.90 22.07 24.72
N ASP A 959 -2.98 21.25 25.24
CA ASP A 959 -2.16 21.58 26.41
C ASP A 959 -1.17 22.72 26.10
N TYR A 960 -0.72 22.87 24.85
CA TYR A 960 0.08 24.02 24.43
C TYR A 960 -0.72 25.33 24.51
N VAL A 961 -1.92 25.41 23.92
CA VAL A 961 -2.75 26.63 24.01
C VAL A 961 -3.12 26.93 25.46
N LYS A 962 -3.54 25.92 26.22
CA LYS A 962 -3.87 26.03 27.65
C LYS A 962 -2.75 26.64 28.51
N SER A 963 -1.48 26.38 28.17
CA SER A 963 -0.31 26.93 28.89
C SER A 963 0.14 28.31 28.41
N HIS A 964 -0.32 28.77 27.24
CA HIS A 964 0.04 30.07 26.66
C HIS A 964 -1.15 31.06 26.55
N PHE A 965 -2.35 30.62 26.92
CA PHE A 965 -3.58 31.40 26.92
C PHE A 965 -3.53 32.54 27.94
N ARG A 966 -4.02 33.71 27.54
CA ARG A 966 -4.14 34.92 28.38
C ARG A 966 -5.59 35.42 28.38
N PRO A 967 -6.07 36.10 29.44
CA PRO A 967 -7.39 36.73 29.43
C PRO A 967 -7.53 37.71 28.27
N GLY A 968 -8.53 37.47 27.41
CA GLY A 968 -8.75 38.25 26.19
C GLY A 968 -8.15 37.65 24.91
N ASP A 969 -7.43 36.53 24.98
CA ASP A 969 -7.18 35.68 23.81
C ASP A 969 -8.50 35.08 23.28
N ARG A 970 -8.52 34.69 22.00
CA ARG A 970 -9.61 33.94 21.34
C ARG A 970 -9.10 32.60 20.82
N ILE A 971 -9.95 31.58 20.75
CA ILE A 971 -9.59 30.24 20.28
C ILE A 971 -10.57 29.73 19.21
N ILE A 972 -10.02 29.27 18.09
CA ILE A 972 -10.71 28.64 16.96
C ILE A 972 -10.22 27.19 16.78
N PRO A 973 -10.74 26.22 17.56
CA PRO A 973 -10.43 24.80 17.38
C PRO A 973 -11.24 24.16 16.25
N GLY A 974 -10.57 23.46 15.33
CA GLY A 974 -11.21 22.68 14.27
C GLY A 974 -11.97 21.44 14.73
N ILE A 975 -11.73 20.98 15.97
CA ILE A 975 -12.46 19.88 16.62
C ILE A 975 -12.78 20.33 18.07
N PRO A 976 -13.84 21.15 18.27
CA PRO A 976 -14.10 21.82 19.54
C PRO A 976 -14.26 20.89 20.74
N HIS A 977 -14.96 19.77 20.58
CA HIS A 977 -15.29 18.85 21.69
C HIS A 977 -14.11 18.00 22.18
N VAL A 978 -13.05 17.85 21.37
CA VAL A 978 -11.79 17.19 21.79
C VAL A 978 -10.83 18.23 22.36
N PHE A 979 -10.75 19.44 21.77
CA PHE A 979 -9.98 20.54 22.33
C PHE A 979 -10.44 20.84 23.77
N ALA A 980 -11.75 21.02 23.98
CA ALA A 980 -12.30 21.36 25.28
C ALA A 980 -12.08 20.29 26.36
N TRP A 981 -11.94 19.02 25.96
CA TRP A 981 -11.63 17.93 26.89
C TRP A 981 -10.19 18.04 27.45
N TYR A 982 -9.21 18.38 26.62
CA TYR A 982 -7.81 18.48 27.04
C TYR A 982 -7.45 19.86 27.60
N ALA A 983 -7.87 20.93 26.92
CA ALA A 983 -7.63 22.30 27.37
C ALA A 983 -8.35 22.62 28.69
N GLY A 984 -9.51 21.99 28.96
CA GLY A 984 -10.36 22.29 30.11
C GLY A 984 -11.18 23.57 29.95
N MET A 985 -11.22 24.14 28.75
CA MET A 985 -11.92 25.37 28.36
C MET A 985 -12.50 25.20 26.95
N SER A 986 -13.65 25.83 26.67
CA SER A 986 -14.23 25.82 25.32
C SER A 986 -13.40 26.66 24.34
N GLY A 987 -13.57 26.41 23.04
CA GLY A 987 -13.23 27.42 22.03
C GLY A 987 -14.27 28.55 22.00
N ASP A 988 -13.94 29.65 21.33
CA ASP A 988 -14.86 30.76 21.08
C ASP A 988 -15.67 30.54 19.78
N TYR A 989 -15.00 30.02 18.73
CA TYR A 989 -15.53 29.83 17.38
C TYR A 989 -15.09 28.48 16.81
N SER A 990 -15.71 28.04 15.71
CA SER A 990 -15.09 27.09 14.78
C SER A 990 -14.94 27.73 13.39
N MET A 991 -14.37 27.01 12.43
CA MET A 991 -14.20 27.48 11.06
C MET A 991 -14.47 26.32 10.08
N ASP A 992 -15.17 26.63 8.99
CA ASP A 992 -15.53 25.71 7.90
C ASP A 992 -15.95 26.55 6.69
N THR A 993 -15.02 27.30 6.10
CA THR A 993 -15.33 28.35 5.09
C THR A 993 -15.72 27.81 3.70
N LEU A 994 -15.64 26.50 3.48
CA LEU A 994 -16.23 25.81 2.33
C LEU A 994 -17.56 25.10 2.65
N LEU A 995 -18.02 25.13 3.91
CA LEU A 995 -19.16 24.35 4.42
C LEU A 995 -19.03 22.85 4.07
N GLY A 996 -17.77 22.36 4.11
CA GLY A 996 -17.39 20.99 3.82
C GLY A 996 -17.89 20.00 4.87
N THR A 997 -18.36 20.50 6.02
CA THR A 997 -19.10 19.69 6.99
C THR A 997 -20.52 20.19 7.24
N LYS A 998 -21.44 19.24 7.47
CA LYS A 998 -22.82 19.53 7.86
C LYS A 998 -22.88 20.44 9.09
N THR A 999 -23.28 21.69 8.87
CA THR A 999 -23.25 22.81 9.84
C THR A 999 -24.69 23.23 10.15
N GLY A 1000 -25.01 23.47 11.43
CA GLY A 1000 -26.35 23.92 11.83
C GLY A 1000 -26.54 25.42 11.64
N TYR A 1001 -27.77 25.85 11.37
CA TYR A 1001 -28.21 27.22 11.61
C TYR A 1001 -29.21 27.20 12.77
N ASP A 1002 -28.92 27.95 13.83
CA ASP A 1002 -29.81 28.06 15.00
C ASP A 1002 -30.47 29.44 15.04
N GLN A 1003 -31.81 29.42 15.12
CA GLN A 1003 -32.68 30.59 15.19
C GLN A 1003 -33.14 30.92 16.61
N LEU A 1004 -32.87 30.03 17.58
CA LEU A 1004 -33.31 30.13 18.98
C LEU A 1004 -32.23 30.74 19.89
N LEU A 1005 -31.00 30.89 19.38
CA LEU A 1005 -29.98 31.73 20.00
C LEU A 1005 -30.41 33.21 19.96
N ALA A 1006 -30.04 33.97 20.98
CA ALA A 1006 -30.31 35.41 21.06
C ALA A 1006 -29.74 36.20 19.86
N GLU A 1007 -28.71 35.66 19.21
CA GLU A 1007 -28.21 36.08 17.90
C GLU A 1007 -28.26 34.86 16.96
N PRO A 1008 -29.22 34.79 16.02
CA PRO A 1008 -29.33 33.70 15.07
C PRO A 1008 -28.08 33.53 14.20
N ARG A 1009 -27.48 32.34 14.18
CA ARG A 1009 -26.17 32.11 13.53
C ARG A 1009 -25.89 30.65 13.17
N PHE A 1010 -24.87 30.47 12.35
CA PHE A 1010 -24.34 29.15 12.02
C PHE A 1010 -23.48 28.60 13.17
N VAL A 1011 -23.66 27.33 13.50
CA VAL A 1011 -23.04 26.67 14.65
C VAL A 1011 -22.44 25.30 14.32
N ASP A 1012 -21.30 25.01 14.93
CA ASP A 1012 -20.52 23.79 14.73
C ASP A 1012 -21.29 22.55 15.23
N LYS A 1013 -21.22 21.46 14.46
CA LYS A 1013 -22.00 20.23 14.71
C LYS A 1013 -21.60 19.44 15.98
N PHE A 1014 -20.48 19.77 16.63
CA PHE A 1014 -19.92 19.04 17.76
C PHE A 1014 -20.18 19.72 19.12
N ALA A 1015 -20.01 21.03 19.22
CA ALA A 1015 -20.17 21.79 20.48
C ALA A 1015 -21.16 22.96 20.39
N GLY A 1016 -21.58 23.37 19.19
CA GLY A 1016 -22.46 24.51 18.97
C GLY A 1016 -21.74 25.87 18.95
N LEU A 1017 -20.42 25.90 18.72
CA LEU A 1017 -19.68 27.15 18.60
C LEU A 1017 -20.06 27.91 17.31
N PRO A 1018 -20.08 29.25 17.30
CA PRO A 1018 -20.32 30.02 16.08
C PRO A 1018 -19.27 29.70 15.00
N VAL A 1019 -19.72 29.46 13.76
CA VAL A 1019 -18.84 29.12 12.64
C VAL A 1019 -18.41 30.37 11.88
N VAL A 1020 -17.09 30.53 11.69
CA VAL A 1020 -16.50 31.45 10.72
C VAL A 1020 -16.58 30.82 9.33
N ARG A 1021 -17.23 31.52 8.39
CA ARG A 1021 -17.62 31.01 7.05
C ARG A 1021 -16.88 31.67 5.90
N ASN A 1022 -16.17 32.77 6.12
CA ASN A 1022 -15.43 33.49 5.08
C ASN A 1022 -14.31 34.38 5.67
N ILE A 1023 -13.49 34.96 4.79
CA ILE A 1023 -12.37 35.83 5.15
C ILE A 1023 -12.80 37.16 5.83
N THR A 1024 -14.02 37.64 5.63
CA THR A 1024 -14.52 38.85 6.30
C THR A 1024 -14.81 38.55 7.77
N GLU A 1025 -15.61 37.51 8.03
CA GLU A 1025 -15.89 37.01 9.39
C GLU A 1025 -14.59 36.64 10.15
N LEU A 1026 -13.62 36.04 9.45
CA LEU A 1026 -12.31 35.73 10.05
C LEU A 1026 -11.55 36.98 10.48
N ARG A 1027 -11.62 38.07 9.71
CA ARG A 1027 -10.99 39.37 10.05
C ARG A 1027 -11.76 40.14 11.13
N GLU A 1028 -13.06 39.91 11.26
CA GLU A 1028 -13.87 40.45 12.35
C GLU A 1028 -13.55 39.75 13.69
N VAL A 1029 -13.38 38.42 13.67
CA VAL A 1029 -12.91 37.65 14.83
C VAL A 1029 -11.46 37.99 15.20
N ILE A 1030 -10.56 38.13 14.21
CA ILE A 1030 -9.16 38.52 14.38
C ILE A 1030 -9.06 40.06 14.43
N SER A 1031 -9.76 40.63 15.41
CA SER A 1031 -9.82 42.06 15.70
C SER A 1031 -8.50 42.57 16.32
N PRO A 1032 -8.06 43.83 16.05
CA PRO A 1032 -6.76 44.37 16.49
C PRO A 1032 -6.47 44.39 18.00
N ALA A 1033 -7.43 44.05 18.85
CA ALA A 1033 -7.28 44.00 20.32
C ALA A 1033 -7.01 42.58 20.88
N HIS A 1034 -7.06 41.53 20.06
CA HIS A 1034 -7.06 40.14 20.51
C HIS A 1034 -5.97 39.28 19.85
N ARG A 1035 -5.43 38.35 20.63
CA ARG A 1035 -4.54 37.27 20.16
C ARG A 1035 -5.42 36.07 19.80
N THR A 1036 -5.33 35.55 18.57
CA THR A 1036 -6.22 34.46 18.13
C THR A 1036 -5.45 33.17 17.91
N TRP A 1037 -5.78 32.14 18.69
CA TRP A 1037 -5.25 30.78 18.60
C TRP A 1037 -6.08 29.95 17.62
N VAL A 1038 -5.48 29.46 16.56
CA VAL A 1038 -6.12 28.66 15.51
C VAL A 1038 -5.56 27.23 15.58
N VAL A 1039 -6.39 26.25 15.92
CA VAL A 1039 -5.94 24.93 16.41
C VAL A 1039 -6.52 23.79 15.57
N PHE A 1040 -5.67 23.07 14.83
CA PHE A 1040 -6.12 22.03 13.90
C PHE A 1040 -5.35 20.71 14.02
N ALA A 1041 -6.12 19.64 14.24
CA ALA A 1041 -5.68 18.26 14.18
C ALA A 1041 -6.81 17.36 13.58
N PRO A 1042 -6.56 16.60 12.50
CA PRO A 1042 -5.40 16.73 11.61
C PRO A 1042 -5.42 18.05 10.81
N TYR A 1043 -4.26 18.68 10.65
CA TYR A 1043 -4.10 19.89 9.84
C TYR A 1043 -4.51 19.69 8.37
N ALA A 1044 -4.28 18.49 7.82
CA ALA A 1044 -4.69 18.12 6.46
C ALA A 1044 -6.23 18.04 6.24
N ASN A 1045 -7.05 18.27 7.28
CA ASN A 1045 -8.48 18.53 7.13
C ASN A 1045 -8.78 20.03 6.98
N PHE A 1046 -8.03 20.91 7.68
CA PHE A 1046 -8.17 22.36 7.57
C PHE A 1046 -7.88 22.84 6.15
N GLU A 1047 -6.79 22.35 5.55
CA GLU A 1047 -6.44 22.60 4.13
C GLU A 1047 -7.52 22.12 3.12
N LYS A 1048 -8.55 21.38 3.56
CA LYS A 1048 -9.66 20.87 2.73
C LYS A 1048 -11.03 21.45 3.11
N LEU A 1049 -11.15 22.09 4.26
CA LEU A 1049 -12.37 22.74 4.73
C LEU A 1049 -12.34 24.25 4.51
N GLU A 1050 -11.15 24.83 4.32
CA GLU A 1050 -10.99 26.27 4.14
C GLU A 1050 -10.76 26.72 2.70
N SER A 1051 -11.30 27.89 2.39
CA SER A 1051 -11.09 28.59 1.13
C SER A 1051 -9.64 29.09 0.99
N PRO A 1052 -9.06 29.13 -0.24
CA PRO A 1052 -7.70 29.61 -0.45
C PRO A 1052 -7.43 30.99 0.15
N ALA A 1053 -8.37 31.94 0.05
CA ALA A 1053 -8.23 33.28 0.63
C ALA A 1053 -8.13 33.31 2.17
N VAL A 1054 -8.67 32.29 2.86
CA VAL A 1054 -8.51 32.10 4.31
C VAL A 1054 -7.16 31.48 4.63
N LEU A 1055 -6.74 30.45 3.87
CA LEU A 1055 -5.43 29.83 4.01
C LEU A 1055 -4.30 30.85 3.76
N ASP A 1056 -4.35 31.58 2.64
CA ASP A 1056 -3.40 32.63 2.28
C ASP A 1056 -3.28 33.70 3.38
N TYR A 1057 -4.42 34.16 3.93
CA TYR A 1057 -4.42 35.14 5.01
C TYR A 1057 -3.81 34.61 6.30
N LEU A 1058 -4.13 33.37 6.69
CA LEU A 1058 -3.57 32.74 7.88
C LEU A 1058 -2.08 32.40 7.71
N HIS A 1059 -1.63 32.07 6.49
CA HIS A 1059 -0.20 31.93 6.16
C HIS A 1059 0.56 33.27 6.16
N GLN A 1060 -0.10 34.39 5.81
CA GLN A 1060 0.49 35.73 5.83
C GLN A 1060 0.50 36.39 7.22
N THR A 1061 -0.36 35.95 8.15
CA THR A 1061 -0.58 36.65 9.44
C THR A 1061 -0.43 35.78 10.69
N GLY A 1062 -0.48 34.45 10.58
CA GLY A 1062 -0.34 33.51 11.69
C GLY A 1062 1.08 32.98 11.86
N ARG A 1063 1.65 33.11 13.06
CA ARG A 1063 2.90 32.43 13.44
C ARG A 1063 2.57 31.01 13.93
N ILE A 1064 3.28 29.99 13.43
CA ILE A 1064 3.14 28.62 13.95
C ILE A 1064 3.91 28.52 15.28
N GLU A 1065 3.17 28.35 16.38
CA GLU A 1065 3.71 28.27 17.74
C GLU A 1065 3.99 26.83 18.16
N PHE A 1066 3.12 25.90 17.77
CA PHE A 1066 3.26 24.47 18.05
C PHE A 1066 2.92 23.65 16.81
N GLU A 1067 3.75 22.65 16.50
CA GLU A 1067 3.56 21.71 15.41
C GLU A 1067 4.03 20.32 15.89
N SER A 1068 3.18 19.30 15.69
CA SER A 1068 3.47 17.90 16.05
C SER A 1068 2.75 16.96 15.06
N TYR A 1069 2.74 15.64 15.29
CA TYR A 1069 2.27 14.67 14.30
C TYR A 1069 0.85 14.98 13.79
N ARG A 1070 0.79 15.51 12.56
CA ARG A 1070 -0.44 15.95 11.87
C ARG A 1070 -1.21 17.07 12.59
N ALA A 1071 -0.66 17.73 13.61
CA ALA A 1071 -1.33 18.76 14.40
C ALA A 1071 -0.57 20.10 14.37
N LYS A 1072 -1.28 21.23 14.27
CA LYS A 1072 -0.70 22.58 14.35
C LYS A 1072 -1.53 23.54 15.19
N VAL A 1073 -0.84 24.48 15.82
CA VAL A 1073 -1.38 25.67 16.48
C VAL A 1073 -0.73 26.90 15.84
N MET A 1074 -1.56 27.77 15.29
CA MET A 1074 -1.16 29.09 14.82
C MET A 1074 -1.64 30.16 15.81
N LEU A 1075 -0.84 31.18 16.00
CA LEU A 1075 -1.16 32.40 16.75
C LEU A 1075 -1.20 33.55 15.75
N VAL A 1076 -2.39 34.14 15.58
CA VAL A 1076 -2.57 35.32 14.75
C VAL A 1076 -2.57 36.56 15.65
N GLU A 1077 -1.61 37.44 15.41
CA GLU A 1077 -1.42 38.73 16.06
C GLU A 1077 -1.23 39.78 14.97
N ARG A 1078 -1.77 41.00 15.13
CA ARG A 1078 -1.66 42.03 14.10
C ARG A 1078 -0.19 42.45 13.92
N SER A 1079 0.31 42.41 12.68
CA SER A 1079 1.60 43.01 12.34
C SER A 1079 1.59 44.51 12.63
N THR A 1080 2.52 44.95 13.48
CA THR A 1080 2.84 46.36 13.70
C THR A 1080 3.53 46.91 12.46
N GLN A 1081 2.73 47.36 11.48
CA GLN A 1081 3.21 48.12 10.33
C GLN A 1081 4.15 49.24 10.80
N GLN A 1082 5.40 49.21 10.34
CA GLN A 1082 6.35 50.28 10.59
C GLN A 1082 5.78 51.59 10.05
N LYS A 1083 5.75 52.63 10.89
CA LYS A 1083 5.54 54.02 10.46
C LYS A 1083 6.77 54.44 9.62
N GLY A 1084 6.75 54.12 8.33
CA GLY A 1084 7.97 54.11 7.50
C GLY A 1084 7.81 54.52 6.04
N ILE A 1085 6.71 55.18 5.65
CA ILE A 1085 6.63 55.87 4.36
C ILE A 1085 6.38 57.35 4.64
N ALA A 1086 7.41 58.17 4.41
CA ALA A 1086 7.29 59.62 4.48
C ALA A 1086 6.43 60.12 3.32
N LYS A 1087 5.52 61.05 3.61
CA LYS A 1087 4.89 61.86 2.56
C LYS A 1087 5.86 62.97 2.15
N THR A 1088 6.25 62.97 0.90
CA THR A 1088 6.83 64.12 0.18
C THR A 1088 6.17 64.18 -1.21
N PRO A 1089 6.04 65.37 -1.81
CA PRO A 1089 4.81 65.77 -2.52
C PRO A 1089 4.50 65.03 -3.82
#